data_AF-A0A1J8QY54-F1
#
_entry.id   AF-A0A1J8QY54-F1
#
_cell.length_a   1.000
_cell.length_b   1.000
_cell.length_c   1.000
_cell.angle_alpha   90.00
_cell.angle_beta   90.00
_cell.angle_gamma   90.00
#
_symmetry.space_group_name_H-M   'P 1'
#
loop_
_entity.id
_entity.type
_entity.pdbx_description
1 polymer ?
#
loop_
_entity_poly.entity_id
_entity_poly.type
_entity_poly.pdbx_seq_one_letter_code
_entity_poly.pdbx_strand_id
1 'polypeptide(L)'
;MSWVSGTQADIQALLNVTADSLAEYCGLTGDQQENPLSLERQLALLQRNPSHIVINSEFAAKYLPTLVDAYNAQDAAFSVPMRMLNTIGYLFLSTSAGSSMCATQAHRMATTSSNSVDPTCIVEECQFLSTLLALQGTHAVSDEDRQALLPKLRQWNRSYQKQQITRCLRQLEGDSETTAIARGLKKHVERSLNECGFEDCANTGTSKLLQCARIFLENQAVNINARLSDDSALITRLGSSQPGGDPDSVPLRPDFGTVGEHIELRTNFFHVRIPKGPLNEYVISITPVVSVRRIEHRIFQLAEQTTAWNLAGMSGHVAHDSRTRLISARVLAQPLAIRVPYYDDGQTGPPAQGGKEYTLTITFVKKINTQDITMYLNEDAQYRSYNILPIISALNLILAAHSLWSGIKIRQARYFRSAATPSNLGGGLEAWKGFSTSVRPAHGQLMVNVNVCTTAFYTPGNLAVQMKTFYYSSFGARMEFFCRGLRVTALGARKIVKYLARQNAREYSFQCDEFGGRISVERYFFLKYHLRLKYPDLPLVDVGGRNNAYFPAEICEILPNQPFRRKLTDEQAAAMITVACQSPNVNRNTIMDNGLRGLGFLNQGPVLTSFGVSIGANMRVVPGRILPKPRLKYANNVSPGVDDYASWNLRGVRFAAGARLENWAILLIGDRNRDEFSGPQDPALKNVIDGFMTMCRTSGMHVGGEQPPVVSANLPPKDTADPLRSEAIVTIREALMGLGSRPSLVLVMLSNNDKNIYEGLKYLCDVCLGIATVCVRVAKIRKEKGQLHYFANVALKVNMKMGGVNHKLDEDTGRWLSSVPTMVVGTDVIHPDPGSAMGTPSIAAVVASVDNQFAQYPVSLEIQPSRMEMIVNLKDMMVARLRLFHQHGKTLLQRVLLYRNSLPEGRTHIIRNGEIPEILKAFRTFDQPNKPYRPKLTIVICNKGRRTRFYPTQMNHATNGGNPKPGTVVDRSVTAVYDFDFFLQAHGALQGTAKPTRYYVVHDEIGFRADELQGLTNSLSYMFAPATKAVSLVAPACYADMACRRGRCYLRKLFQGVGGTTTSGSDSTDEFDVAQEARALFRDGVSNQLGDTMFYL
;
A
#
# COMPACT_ATOMS: atom_id res chain seq x y z
N MET A 1 -35.62 23.60 30.47
CA MET A 1 -35.89 24.62 31.51
C MET A 1 -36.69 23.95 32.62
N SER A 2 -36.27 24.17 33.88
CA SER A 2 -36.74 23.65 35.21
C SER A 2 -37.06 22.15 35.26
N TRP A 3 -36.40 21.29 36.05
CA TRP A 3 -36.40 21.23 37.52
C TRP A 3 -35.26 20.29 37.99
N VAL A 4 -34.29 20.78 38.79
CA VAL A 4 -33.58 20.00 39.83
C VAL A 4 -33.17 20.99 40.92
N SER A 5 -34.00 21.15 41.94
CA SER A 5 -33.64 21.69 43.26
C SER A 5 -33.18 20.53 44.15
N GLY A 6 -32.05 19.91 43.80
CA GLY A 6 -31.44 18.80 44.53
C GLY A 6 -30.07 19.19 45.04
N THR A 7 -29.66 18.63 46.17
CA THR A 7 -28.34 18.86 46.77
C THR A 7 -27.21 18.37 45.84
N GLN A 8 -25.98 18.84 46.05
CA GLN A 8 -24.81 18.40 45.26
C GLN A 8 -24.59 16.88 45.33
N ALA A 9 -25.04 16.23 46.42
CA ALA A 9 -25.06 14.78 46.57
C ALA A 9 -26.07 14.09 45.63
N ASP A 10 -27.26 14.69 45.40
CA ASP A 10 -28.26 14.16 44.46
C ASP A 10 -27.75 14.21 43.01
N ILE A 11 -27.00 15.27 42.67
CA ILE A 11 -26.37 15.42 41.35
C ILE A 11 -25.21 14.43 41.18
N GLN A 12 -24.40 14.20 42.22
CA GLN A 12 -23.34 13.17 42.18
C GLN A 12 -23.91 11.75 42.09
N ALA A 13 -25.01 11.45 42.79
CA ALA A 13 -25.72 10.17 42.68
C ALA A 13 -26.31 9.96 41.27
N LEU A 14 -26.85 11.02 40.64
CA LEU A 14 -27.30 11.01 39.24
C LEU A 14 -26.16 10.80 38.22
N LEU A 15 -24.90 11.07 38.57
CA LEU A 15 -23.74 10.98 37.67
C LEU A 15 -22.93 9.68 37.82
N ASN A 16 -23.13 8.91 38.89
CA ASN A 16 -22.32 7.74 39.23
C ASN A 16 -23.00 6.42 38.83
N VAL A 17 -23.29 6.24 37.53
CA VAL A 17 -23.95 5.04 36.99
C VAL A 17 -22.94 3.93 36.78
N THR A 18 -23.21 2.74 37.32
CA THR A 18 -22.41 1.51 37.11
C THR A 18 -23.25 0.43 36.40
N ALA A 19 -22.60 -0.57 35.82
CA ALA A 19 -23.29 -1.73 35.23
C ALA A 19 -24.17 -2.45 36.27
N ASP A 20 -23.72 -2.56 37.52
CA ASP A 20 -24.44 -3.31 38.56
C ASP A 20 -25.69 -2.57 39.01
N SER A 21 -25.62 -1.23 39.14
CA SER A 21 -26.81 -0.40 39.42
C SER A 21 -27.86 -0.45 38.32
N LEU A 22 -27.44 -0.60 37.04
CA LEU A 22 -28.36 -0.79 35.92
C LEU A 22 -28.99 -2.19 35.94
N ALA A 23 -28.27 -3.19 36.44
CA ALA A 23 -28.76 -4.57 36.54
C ALA A 23 -29.80 -4.71 37.64
N GLU A 24 -29.58 -4.08 38.79
CA GLU A 24 -30.56 -3.94 39.87
C GLU A 24 -31.86 -3.27 39.38
N TYR A 25 -31.75 -2.16 38.62
CA TYR A 25 -32.92 -1.50 38.05
C TYR A 25 -33.72 -2.41 37.10
N CYS A 26 -33.03 -3.17 36.27
CA CYS A 26 -33.65 -4.15 35.39
C CYS A 26 -34.19 -5.39 36.11
N GLY A 27 -34.04 -5.48 37.45
CA GLY A 27 -34.45 -6.64 38.24
C GLY A 27 -33.62 -7.89 37.96
N LEU A 28 -32.38 -7.74 37.46
CA LEU A 28 -31.49 -8.86 37.11
C LEU A 28 -30.66 -9.35 38.29
N THR A 29 -30.46 -8.52 39.31
CA THR A 29 -29.67 -8.84 40.51
C THR A 29 -30.31 -8.20 41.74
N GLY A 30 -30.97 -8.98 42.61
CA GLY A 30 -31.49 -8.50 43.91
C GLY A 30 -32.78 -7.66 43.86
N ASP A 31 -33.26 -7.24 45.04
CA ASP A 31 -34.47 -6.42 45.21
C ASP A 31 -34.28 -5.05 44.54
N GLN A 32 -35.24 -4.67 43.68
CA GLN A 32 -35.19 -3.40 42.94
C GLN A 32 -35.03 -2.19 43.88
N GLN A 33 -34.07 -1.31 43.59
CA GLN A 33 -33.87 -0.08 44.36
C GLN A 33 -35.13 0.80 44.40
N GLU A 34 -35.42 1.38 45.57
CA GLU A 34 -36.67 2.11 45.91
C GLU A 34 -36.94 3.42 45.11
N ASN A 35 -36.08 3.87 44.19
CA ASN A 35 -36.23 5.18 43.53
C ASN A 35 -36.17 5.14 41.97
N PRO A 36 -37.22 4.63 41.29
CA PRO A 36 -37.27 4.46 39.83
C PRO A 36 -37.12 5.77 39.02
N LEU A 37 -37.52 6.90 39.59
CA LEU A 37 -37.40 8.23 38.96
C LEU A 37 -35.94 8.70 38.77
N SER A 38 -35.03 8.27 39.65
CA SER A 38 -33.59 8.58 39.53
C SER A 38 -32.95 7.85 38.35
N LEU A 39 -33.26 6.55 38.21
CA LEU A 39 -32.71 5.69 37.18
C LEU A 39 -33.25 5.96 35.77
N GLU A 40 -34.51 6.37 35.64
CA GLU A 40 -35.04 6.88 34.36
C GLU A 40 -34.28 8.13 33.88
N ARG A 41 -33.93 9.04 34.79
CA ARG A 41 -33.15 10.24 34.47
C ARG A 41 -31.71 9.88 34.08
N GLN A 42 -31.12 8.88 34.72
CA GLN A 42 -29.79 8.36 34.37
C GLN A 42 -29.79 7.67 32.99
N LEU A 43 -30.81 6.88 32.67
CA LEU A 43 -30.99 6.27 31.35
C LEU A 43 -31.14 7.32 30.23
N ALA A 44 -31.92 8.37 30.49
CA ALA A 44 -32.06 9.49 29.55
C ALA A 44 -30.73 10.23 29.32
N LEU A 45 -29.84 10.30 30.32
CA LEU A 45 -28.49 10.85 30.19
C LEU A 45 -27.58 9.93 29.36
N LEU A 46 -27.62 8.61 29.59
CA LEU A 46 -26.87 7.62 28.82
C LEU A 46 -27.23 7.64 27.33
N GLN A 47 -28.51 7.81 26.99
CA GLN A 47 -28.98 7.91 25.60
C GLN A 47 -28.50 9.18 24.88
N ARG A 48 -28.18 10.25 25.62
CA ARG A 48 -27.83 11.56 25.06
C ARG A 48 -26.33 11.82 24.92
N ASN A 49 -25.46 11.00 25.52
CA ASN A 49 -24.04 11.30 25.63
C ASN A 49 -23.13 10.17 25.07
N PRO A 50 -22.47 10.37 23.90
CA PRO A 50 -21.62 9.36 23.25
C PRO A 50 -20.38 8.92 24.06
N SER A 51 -20.03 9.68 25.10
CA SER A 51 -18.84 9.49 25.93
C SER A 51 -18.92 8.26 26.85
N HIS A 52 -20.11 7.70 27.07
CA HIS A 52 -20.37 6.63 28.05
C HIS A 52 -20.47 5.22 27.44
N ILE A 53 -19.91 5.01 26.24
CA ILE A 53 -19.80 3.69 25.58
C ILE A 53 -19.26 2.61 26.55
N VAL A 54 -18.39 2.99 27.49
CA VAL A 54 -17.76 2.09 28.46
C VAL A 54 -18.81 1.40 29.36
N ILE A 55 -19.74 2.14 29.97
CA ILE A 55 -20.74 1.59 30.91
C ILE A 55 -21.76 0.71 30.17
N ASN A 56 -22.24 1.17 29.01
CA ASN A 56 -23.16 0.38 28.17
C ASN A 56 -22.51 -0.92 27.68
N SER A 57 -21.22 -0.87 27.36
CA SER A 57 -20.45 -2.06 26.96
C SER A 57 -20.27 -3.00 28.14
N GLU A 58 -19.89 -2.50 29.31
CA GLU A 58 -19.69 -3.29 30.54
C GLU A 58 -20.99 -3.99 30.98
N PHE A 59 -22.10 -3.26 31.02
CA PHE A 59 -23.42 -3.80 31.31
C PHE A 59 -23.82 -4.92 30.33
N ALA A 60 -23.61 -4.69 29.03
CA ALA A 60 -23.87 -5.68 27.99
C ALA A 60 -22.97 -6.93 28.08
N ALA A 61 -21.79 -6.89 28.70
CA ALA A 61 -21.06 -8.14 28.97
C ALA A 61 -21.73 -8.96 30.04
N LYS A 62 -21.97 -8.26 31.15
CA LYS A 62 -22.18 -8.93 32.42
C LYS A 62 -23.59 -9.48 32.50
N TYR A 63 -24.55 -8.80 31.88
CA TYR A 63 -25.97 -9.03 32.10
C TYR A 63 -26.79 -9.27 30.84
N LEU A 64 -26.22 -9.21 29.64
CA LEU A 64 -27.00 -9.28 28.41
C LEU A 64 -27.78 -10.58 28.21
N PRO A 65 -27.22 -11.79 28.41
CA PRO A 65 -28.00 -13.03 28.30
C PRO A 65 -29.20 -13.03 29.27
N THR A 66 -28.95 -12.68 30.53
CA THR A 66 -29.97 -12.60 31.58
C THR A 66 -31.03 -11.52 31.29
N LEU A 67 -30.63 -10.39 30.70
CA LEU A 67 -31.52 -9.31 30.28
C LEU A 67 -32.44 -9.76 29.14
N VAL A 68 -31.91 -10.53 28.18
CA VAL A 68 -32.70 -11.11 27.08
C VAL A 68 -33.67 -12.16 27.62
N ASP A 69 -33.23 -13.02 28.53
CA ASP A 69 -34.11 -13.99 29.19
C ASP A 69 -35.23 -13.30 29.99
N ALA A 70 -34.90 -12.23 30.73
CA ALA A 70 -35.88 -11.42 31.45
C ALA A 70 -36.88 -10.71 30.50
N TYR A 71 -36.41 -10.23 29.35
CA TYR A 71 -37.29 -9.66 28.32
C TYR A 71 -38.22 -10.71 27.69
N ASN A 72 -37.70 -11.92 27.44
CA ASN A 72 -38.48 -13.02 26.88
C ASN A 72 -39.52 -13.54 27.88
N ALA A 73 -39.22 -13.52 29.18
CA ALA A 73 -40.12 -13.98 30.25
C ALA A 73 -41.29 -13.02 30.56
N GLN A 74 -41.29 -11.79 30.05
CA GLN A 74 -42.34 -10.80 30.29
C GLN A 74 -43.22 -10.60 29.05
N ASP A 75 -44.54 -10.77 29.16
CA ASP A 75 -45.46 -10.65 28.02
C ASP A 75 -45.80 -9.20 27.62
N ALA A 76 -45.40 -8.22 28.42
CA ALA A 76 -45.65 -6.80 28.14
C ALA A 76 -44.78 -6.28 26.98
N ALA A 77 -45.39 -5.53 26.05
CA ALA A 77 -44.68 -4.81 24.99
C ALA A 77 -43.73 -3.74 25.54
N PHE A 78 -44.08 -3.20 26.72
CA PHE A 78 -43.36 -2.16 27.41
C PHE A 78 -42.81 -2.67 28.74
N SER A 79 -41.54 -3.08 28.73
CA SER A 79 -40.86 -3.59 29.91
C SER A 79 -39.52 -2.90 30.17
N VAL A 80 -39.08 -2.92 31.43
CA VAL A 80 -37.78 -2.36 31.82
C VAL A 80 -36.62 -3.02 31.06
N PRO A 81 -36.60 -4.36 30.87
CA PRO A 81 -35.62 -5.01 30.00
C PRO A 81 -35.64 -4.50 28.55
N MET A 82 -36.81 -4.24 27.97
CA MET A 82 -36.95 -3.70 26.61
C MET A 82 -36.30 -2.32 26.49
N ARG A 83 -36.59 -1.39 27.41
CA ARG A 83 -36.01 -0.04 27.40
C ARG A 83 -34.49 -0.07 27.48
N MET A 84 -33.96 -0.98 28.30
CA MET A 84 -32.51 -1.17 28.43
C MET A 84 -31.91 -1.73 27.13
N LEU A 85 -32.51 -2.77 26.56
CA LEU A 85 -32.12 -3.33 25.27
C LEU A 85 -32.16 -2.28 24.15
N ASN A 86 -33.17 -1.42 24.11
CA ASN A 86 -33.24 -0.31 23.15
C ASN A 86 -32.07 0.67 23.32
N THR A 87 -31.61 0.89 24.55
CA THR A 87 -30.51 1.80 24.88
C THR A 87 -29.14 1.24 24.45
N ILE A 88 -28.92 -0.07 24.57
CA ILE A 88 -27.68 -0.76 24.16
C ILE A 88 -27.78 -1.38 22.74
N GLY A 89 -28.77 -0.93 21.95
CA GLY A 89 -29.34 -1.48 20.70
C GLY A 89 -28.43 -2.21 19.70
N TYR A 90 -27.15 -1.84 19.60
CA TYR A 90 -26.24 -2.28 18.55
C TYR A 90 -25.26 -3.39 18.98
N LEU A 91 -25.17 -3.71 20.28
CA LEU A 91 -24.14 -4.60 20.83
C LEU A 91 -24.57 -6.08 20.95
N PHE A 92 -25.86 -6.41 20.92
CA PHE A 92 -26.35 -7.73 21.39
C PHE A 92 -26.92 -8.69 20.32
N LEU A 93 -27.11 -8.24 19.09
CA LEU A 93 -27.87 -8.96 18.07
C LEU A 93 -27.12 -10.09 17.35
N SER A 94 -25.91 -10.45 17.79
CA SER A 94 -25.18 -11.62 17.30
C SER A 94 -25.24 -12.83 18.23
N THR A 95 -25.99 -12.77 19.34
CA THR A 95 -26.25 -13.96 20.18
C THR A 95 -27.41 -14.78 19.59
N SER A 96 -27.38 -16.10 19.73
CA SER A 96 -28.49 -16.98 19.33
C SER A 96 -29.82 -16.63 20.00
N ALA A 97 -29.76 -15.95 21.15
CA ALA A 97 -30.90 -15.42 21.89
C ALA A 97 -31.59 -14.22 21.22
N GLY A 98 -30.91 -13.49 20.32
CA GLY A 98 -31.48 -12.35 19.61
C GLY A 98 -32.40 -12.75 18.45
N SER A 99 -32.22 -13.95 17.90
CA SER A 99 -32.91 -14.48 16.71
C SER A 99 -34.37 -14.88 16.99
N SER A 100 -35.22 -13.91 17.30
CA SER A 100 -36.69 -14.05 17.45
C SER A 100 -37.30 -12.77 18.00
N MET A 101 -36.51 -11.88 18.60
CA MET A 101 -36.99 -10.67 19.27
C MET A 101 -37.78 -9.72 18.37
N CYS A 102 -37.43 -9.60 17.07
CA CYS A 102 -38.24 -8.79 16.16
C CYS A 102 -39.64 -9.38 15.98
N ALA A 103 -39.76 -10.71 15.90
CA ALA A 103 -41.04 -11.40 15.83
C ALA A 103 -41.81 -11.22 17.14
N THR A 104 -41.15 -11.44 18.29
CA THR A 104 -41.74 -11.30 19.63
C THR A 104 -42.24 -9.87 19.90
N GLN A 105 -41.42 -8.85 19.64
CA GLN A 105 -41.84 -7.45 19.84
C GLN A 105 -42.97 -7.06 18.87
N ALA A 106 -42.89 -7.50 17.61
CA ALA A 106 -43.95 -7.24 16.65
C ALA A 106 -45.28 -7.87 17.10
N HIS A 107 -45.24 -9.13 17.52
CA HIS A 107 -46.41 -9.84 18.04
C HIS A 107 -47.00 -9.15 19.29
N ARG A 108 -46.17 -8.79 20.28
CA ARG A 108 -46.61 -8.07 21.48
C ARG A 108 -47.25 -6.73 21.13
N MET A 109 -46.68 -5.96 20.21
CA MET A 109 -47.27 -4.70 19.74
C MET A 109 -48.57 -4.92 18.94
N ALA A 110 -48.67 -6.01 18.19
CA ALA A 110 -49.86 -6.39 17.44
C ALA A 110 -51.02 -6.76 18.37
N THR A 111 -50.77 -7.56 19.41
CA THR A 111 -51.78 -8.12 20.32
C THR A 111 -52.09 -7.25 21.53
N THR A 112 -51.29 -6.22 21.82
CA THR A 112 -51.57 -5.26 22.90
C THR A 112 -52.96 -4.64 22.73
N SER A 113 -53.84 -4.86 23.71
CA SER A 113 -55.23 -4.37 23.80
C SER A 113 -55.32 -2.89 24.16
N SER A 114 -54.21 -2.33 24.65
CA SER A 114 -54.09 -0.93 25.03
C SER A 114 -53.98 -0.03 23.80
N ASN A 115 -55.01 0.78 23.54
CA ASN A 115 -54.91 1.99 22.72
C ASN A 115 -54.18 3.13 23.49
N SER A 116 -53.29 2.84 24.45
CA SER A 116 -52.73 3.84 25.38
C SER A 116 -52.15 5.04 24.64
N VAL A 117 -52.66 6.21 24.99
CA VAL A 117 -52.47 7.50 24.31
C VAL A 117 -51.20 8.22 24.80
N ASP A 118 -50.31 7.55 25.54
CA ASP A 118 -49.03 8.18 25.92
C ASP A 118 -48.08 8.18 24.71
N PRO A 119 -47.82 9.35 24.09
CA PRO A 119 -46.96 9.45 22.91
C PRO A 119 -45.51 9.04 23.20
N THR A 120 -45.07 9.06 24.46
CA THR A 120 -43.69 8.76 24.84
C THR A 120 -43.41 7.26 24.74
N CYS A 121 -44.33 6.44 25.28
CA CYS A 121 -44.24 4.98 25.22
C CYS A 121 -44.28 4.46 23.77
N ILE A 122 -45.20 4.97 22.95
CA ILE A 122 -45.34 4.58 21.54
C ILE A 122 -44.05 4.86 20.75
N VAL A 123 -43.41 6.00 21.02
CA VAL A 123 -42.17 6.39 20.34
C VAL A 123 -41.02 5.46 20.71
N GLU A 124 -40.89 5.07 21.97
CA GLU A 124 -39.85 4.14 22.44
C GLU A 124 -40.02 2.75 21.83
N GLU A 125 -41.25 2.22 21.81
CA GLU A 125 -41.54 0.93 21.18
C GLU A 125 -41.26 0.95 19.67
N CYS A 126 -41.69 2.01 18.99
CA CYS A 126 -41.42 2.17 17.55
C CYS A 126 -39.92 2.36 17.28
N GLN A 127 -39.17 2.99 18.18
CA GLN A 127 -37.72 3.11 18.06
C GLN A 127 -37.05 1.74 18.17
N PHE A 128 -37.48 0.92 19.13
CA PHE A 128 -36.94 -0.42 19.33
C PHE A 128 -37.28 -1.34 18.16
N LEU A 129 -38.55 -1.38 17.74
CA LEU A 129 -39.00 -2.17 16.60
C LEU A 129 -38.31 -1.74 15.29
N SER A 130 -38.16 -0.43 15.03
CA SER A 130 -37.42 0.08 13.85
C SER A 130 -35.97 -0.43 13.82
N THR A 131 -35.34 -0.52 14.99
CA THR A 131 -33.96 -0.98 15.14
C THR A 131 -33.88 -2.48 14.85
N LEU A 132 -34.81 -3.27 15.40
CA LEU A 132 -34.90 -4.71 15.14
C LEU A 132 -35.20 -5.01 13.66
N LEU A 133 -36.14 -4.29 13.04
CA LEU A 133 -36.46 -4.41 11.61
C LEU A 133 -35.28 -4.03 10.73
N ALA A 134 -34.49 -3.02 11.11
CA ALA A 134 -33.29 -2.64 10.35
C ALA A 134 -32.20 -3.72 10.36
N LEU A 135 -32.09 -4.47 11.47
CA LEU A 135 -30.97 -5.40 11.72
C LEU A 135 -31.35 -6.86 11.41
N GLN A 136 -32.53 -7.31 11.83
CA GLN A 136 -33.04 -8.66 11.57
C GLN A 136 -33.78 -8.76 10.24
N GLY A 137 -34.39 -7.66 9.79
CA GLY A 137 -35.17 -7.61 8.56
C GLY A 137 -36.66 -7.89 8.81
N THR A 138 -37.48 -7.45 7.85
CA THR A 138 -38.94 -7.49 7.95
C THR A 138 -39.53 -8.89 7.77
N HIS A 139 -38.76 -9.82 7.21
CA HIS A 139 -39.12 -11.24 7.06
C HIS A 139 -39.23 -11.99 8.40
N ALA A 140 -38.69 -11.42 9.49
CA ALA A 140 -38.83 -11.99 10.82
C ALA A 140 -40.22 -11.76 11.43
N VAL A 141 -41.03 -10.86 10.87
CA VAL A 141 -42.39 -10.56 11.35
C VAL A 141 -43.39 -11.40 10.55
N SER A 142 -44.28 -12.11 11.25
CA SER A 142 -45.35 -12.91 10.63
C SER A 142 -46.29 -12.03 9.78
N ASP A 143 -46.91 -12.60 8.76
CA ASP A 143 -47.86 -11.85 7.92
C ASP A 143 -49.11 -11.43 8.71
N GLU A 144 -49.53 -12.23 9.69
CA GLU A 144 -50.63 -11.96 10.61
C GLU A 144 -50.34 -10.74 11.50
N ASP A 145 -49.17 -10.72 12.16
CA ASP A 145 -48.76 -9.59 13.00
C ASP A 145 -48.54 -8.32 12.17
N ARG A 146 -48.00 -8.47 10.95
CA ARG A 146 -47.81 -7.34 10.01
C ARG A 146 -49.15 -6.72 9.63
N GLN A 147 -50.16 -7.53 9.31
CA GLN A 147 -51.51 -7.05 8.98
C GLN A 147 -52.19 -6.37 10.18
N ALA A 148 -51.96 -6.85 11.40
CA ALA A 148 -52.48 -6.24 12.63
C ALA A 148 -51.75 -4.91 13.02
N LEU A 149 -50.45 -4.81 12.76
CA LEU A 149 -49.63 -3.63 13.11
C LEU A 149 -49.82 -2.44 12.19
N LEU A 150 -49.94 -2.65 10.88
CA LEU A 150 -50.00 -1.57 9.89
C LEU A 150 -51.13 -0.56 10.16
N PRO A 151 -52.38 -0.97 10.45
CA PRO A 151 -53.47 -0.04 10.79
C PRO A 151 -53.17 0.78 12.05
N LYS A 152 -52.63 0.14 13.10
CA LYS A 152 -52.25 0.77 14.36
C LYS A 152 -51.16 1.83 14.17
N LEU A 153 -50.07 1.46 13.50
CA LEU A 153 -48.97 2.38 13.20
C LEU A 153 -49.42 3.56 12.32
N ARG A 154 -50.32 3.34 11.35
CA ARG A 154 -50.89 4.44 10.52
C ARG A 154 -51.76 5.37 11.36
N GLN A 155 -52.55 4.84 12.29
CA GLN A 155 -53.32 5.64 13.22
C GLN A 155 -52.40 6.47 14.13
N TRP A 156 -51.41 5.87 14.77
CA TRP A 156 -50.45 6.58 15.63
C TRP A 156 -49.64 7.62 14.84
N ASN A 157 -49.24 7.31 13.60
CA ASN A 157 -48.51 8.26 12.77
C ASN A 157 -49.37 9.48 12.41
N ARG A 158 -50.67 9.29 12.16
CA ARG A 158 -51.62 10.40 11.96
C ARG A 158 -51.79 11.25 13.21
N SER A 159 -51.85 10.62 14.38
CA SER A 159 -52.06 11.32 15.66
C SER A 159 -50.81 12.05 16.18
N TYR A 160 -49.61 11.52 15.98
CA TYR A 160 -48.39 12.04 16.64
C TYR A 160 -47.28 12.51 15.70
N GLN A 161 -47.31 12.11 14.42
CA GLN A 161 -46.33 12.51 13.39
C GLN A 161 -44.86 12.36 13.79
N LYS A 162 -44.48 11.21 14.39
CA LYS A 162 -43.11 10.95 14.86
C LYS A 162 -42.30 10.14 13.85
N GLN A 163 -41.00 10.47 13.74
CA GLN A 163 -40.09 9.87 12.77
C GLN A 163 -39.92 8.35 12.97
N GLN A 164 -39.94 7.89 14.22
CA GLN A 164 -39.81 6.48 14.61
C GLN A 164 -40.96 5.63 14.08
N ILE A 165 -42.19 6.13 14.21
CA ILE A 165 -43.40 5.46 13.71
C ILE A 165 -43.35 5.39 12.18
N THR A 166 -42.94 6.50 11.54
CA THR A 166 -42.76 6.56 10.07
C THR A 166 -41.71 5.55 9.58
N ARG A 167 -40.63 5.32 10.33
CA ARG A 167 -39.59 4.34 9.97
C ARG A 167 -40.11 2.91 10.05
N CYS A 168 -40.80 2.53 11.13
CA CYS A 168 -41.47 1.22 11.25
C CYS A 168 -42.43 0.97 10.08
N LEU A 169 -43.28 1.96 9.75
CA LEU A 169 -44.23 1.86 8.64
C LEU A 169 -43.52 1.57 7.31
N ARG A 170 -42.54 2.39 6.95
CA ARG A 170 -41.79 2.22 5.70
C ARG A 170 -41.07 0.88 5.61
N GLN A 171 -40.49 0.42 6.72
CA GLN A 171 -39.83 -0.89 6.76
C GLN A 171 -40.84 -2.02 6.56
N LEU A 172 -41.96 -2.03 7.29
CA LEU A 172 -42.99 -3.06 7.17
C LEU A 172 -43.70 -3.06 5.80
N GLU A 173 -43.81 -1.89 5.15
CA GLU A 173 -44.36 -1.73 3.80
C GLU A 173 -43.35 -2.07 2.69
N GLY A 174 -42.09 -2.38 3.03
CA GLY A 174 -41.08 -2.81 2.07
C GLY A 174 -40.49 -1.66 1.23
N ASP A 175 -40.48 -0.43 1.75
CA ASP A 175 -39.90 0.73 1.05
C ASP A 175 -38.44 0.49 0.67
N SER A 176 -38.14 0.65 -0.62
CA SER A 176 -36.84 0.28 -1.21
C SER A 176 -35.68 1.10 -0.65
N GLU A 177 -35.90 2.38 -0.35
CA GLU A 177 -34.89 3.30 0.20
C GLU A 177 -34.56 2.94 1.64
N THR A 178 -35.59 2.76 2.48
CA THR A 178 -35.41 2.39 3.89
C THR A 178 -34.81 0.98 4.01
N THR A 179 -35.19 0.05 3.14
CA THR A 179 -34.62 -1.31 3.07
C THR A 179 -33.16 -1.29 2.62
N ALA A 180 -32.76 -0.35 1.75
CA ALA A 180 -31.36 -0.17 1.35
C ALA A 180 -30.51 0.42 2.48
N ILE A 181 -31.05 1.40 3.22
CA ILE A 181 -30.40 2.00 4.40
C ILE A 181 -30.21 0.95 5.50
N ALA A 182 -31.25 0.17 5.80
CA ALA A 182 -31.21 -0.94 6.76
C ALA A 182 -30.14 -1.98 6.38
N ARG A 183 -30.11 -2.42 5.11
CA ARG A 183 -29.06 -3.31 4.60
C ARG A 183 -27.66 -2.70 4.70
N GLY A 184 -27.53 -1.40 4.44
CA GLY A 184 -26.27 -0.67 4.60
C GLY A 184 -25.78 -0.65 6.05
N LEU A 185 -26.68 -0.38 7.00
CA LEU A 185 -26.40 -0.38 8.42
C LEU A 185 -26.02 -1.79 8.92
N LYS A 186 -26.83 -2.80 8.59
CA LYS A 186 -26.56 -4.20 8.90
C LYS A 186 -25.18 -4.62 8.39
N LYS A 187 -24.87 -4.34 7.12
CA LYS A 187 -23.56 -4.64 6.53
C LYS A 187 -22.40 -3.91 7.21
N HIS A 188 -22.62 -2.69 7.70
CA HIS A 188 -21.60 -1.93 8.44
C HIS A 188 -21.31 -2.55 9.82
N VAL A 189 -22.37 -2.96 10.52
CA VAL A 189 -22.29 -3.63 11.82
C VAL A 189 -21.66 -5.01 11.67
N GLU A 190 -22.17 -5.83 10.75
CA GLU A 190 -21.61 -7.15 10.43
C GLU A 190 -20.16 -7.07 9.97
N ARG A 191 -19.78 -6.04 9.20
CA ARG A 191 -18.37 -5.84 8.84
C ARG A 191 -17.50 -5.61 10.07
N SER A 192 -17.94 -4.76 10.99
CA SER A 192 -17.20 -4.45 12.22
C SER A 192 -17.05 -5.68 13.11
N LEU A 193 -18.04 -6.59 13.09
CA LEU A 193 -18.05 -7.86 13.84
C LEU A 193 -17.26 -8.98 13.13
N ASN A 194 -17.36 -9.08 11.81
CA ASN A 194 -16.60 -10.04 11.00
C ASN A 194 -15.09 -9.74 11.02
N GLU A 195 -14.73 -8.47 11.22
CA GLU A 195 -13.35 -8.04 11.48
C GLU A 195 -12.83 -8.55 12.85
N CYS A 196 -13.67 -9.11 13.74
CA CYS A 196 -13.34 -9.70 15.06
C CYS A 196 -13.24 -11.25 15.10
N GLY A 197 -13.75 -12.00 14.11
CA GLY A 197 -13.52 -13.46 14.01
C GLY A 197 -14.37 -14.33 14.97
N PHE A 198 -15.69 -14.23 14.84
CA PHE A 198 -16.72 -14.52 15.83
C PHE A 198 -17.02 -15.99 16.21
N GLU A 199 -16.71 -17.02 15.40
CA GLU A 199 -17.11 -18.40 15.76
C GLU A 199 -16.20 -19.01 16.85
N ASP A 200 -16.81 -19.46 17.96
CA ASP A 200 -16.21 -20.10 19.16
C ASP A 200 -15.41 -19.23 20.15
N CYS A 201 -15.82 -17.97 20.37
CA CYS A 201 -15.22 -17.11 21.39
C CYS A 201 -15.68 -17.46 22.83
N ALA A 202 -14.90 -18.25 23.57
CA ALA A 202 -15.19 -18.68 24.94
C ALA A 202 -15.01 -17.60 26.05
N ASN A 203 -15.17 -16.31 25.75
CA ASN A 203 -14.94 -15.22 26.72
C ASN A 203 -16.14 -14.26 26.81
N THR A 204 -16.80 -14.22 27.96
CA THR A 204 -18.01 -13.45 28.28
C THR A 204 -17.76 -12.00 28.76
N GLY A 205 -16.58 -11.41 28.51
CA GLY A 205 -16.24 -10.03 28.89
C GLY A 205 -16.16 -9.07 27.68
N THR A 206 -16.83 -7.92 27.73
CA THR A 206 -17.12 -7.01 26.59
C THR A 206 -16.11 -5.91 26.38
N SER A 207 -14.97 -5.89 27.07
CA SER A 207 -13.87 -5.05 26.61
C SER A 207 -13.28 -5.56 25.27
N LYS A 208 -13.77 -6.69 24.74
CA LYS A 208 -13.19 -7.41 23.60
C LYS A 208 -13.67 -7.05 22.19
N LEU A 209 -14.60 -6.10 21.97
CA LEU A 209 -14.67 -5.45 20.65
C LEU A 209 -13.35 -4.70 20.34
N LEU A 210 -12.61 -4.30 21.39
CA LEU A 210 -11.25 -3.77 21.31
C LEU A 210 -10.15 -4.85 21.48
N GLN A 211 -10.42 -5.99 22.13
CA GLN A 211 -9.43 -7.06 22.32
C GLN A 211 -9.49 -8.19 21.27
N CYS A 212 -10.49 -8.26 20.40
CA CYS A 212 -10.39 -9.04 19.15
C CYS A 212 -9.28 -8.49 18.23
N ALA A 213 -8.94 -7.21 18.39
CA ALA A 213 -7.72 -6.58 17.90
C ALA A 213 -6.50 -6.92 18.80
N ARG A 214 -6.36 -8.17 19.23
CA ARG A 214 -5.12 -8.70 19.81
C ARG A 214 -4.02 -8.70 18.75
N ILE A 215 -3.43 -7.53 18.50
CA ILE A 215 -2.06 -7.41 17.99
C ILE A 215 -1.14 -8.19 18.94
N PHE A 216 -1.51 -8.16 20.23
CA PHE A 216 -0.87 -8.72 21.40
C PHE A 216 -1.43 -10.09 21.74
N LEU A 217 -0.58 -11.11 21.86
CA LEU A 217 -0.96 -12.24 22.69
C LEU A 217 -0.54 -11.88 24.10
N GLU A 218 -1.46 -11.29 24.85
CA GLU A 218 -1.31 -10.78 26.23
C GLU A 218 -0.69 -11.82 27.18
N ASN A 219 -0.71 -13.10 26.80
CA ASN A 219 -0.17 -14.22 27.58
C ASN A 219 0.82 -15.12 26.80
N GLN A 220 1.36 -14.69 25.65
CA GLN A 220 2.48 -15.42 25.05
C GLN A 220 3.80 -14.85 25.54
N ALA A 221 4.61 -15.71 26.17
CA ALA A 221 5.96 -15.39 26.58
C ALA A 221 6.71 -14.64 25.47
N VAL A 222 7.16 -13.45 25.81
CA VAL A 222 8.06 -12.65 25.00
C VAL A 222 9.45 -12.99 25.51
N ASN A 223 10.13 -13.88 24.80
CA ASN A 223 11.46 -14.30 25.20
C ASN A 223 12.44 -13.91 24.09
N ILE A 224 13.18 -12.82 24.34
CA ILE A 224 14.36 -12.50 23.57
C ILE A 224 15.41 -13.55 23.93
N ASN A 225 15.89 -14.27 22.93
CA ASN A 225 16.91 -15.29 23.15
C ASN A 225 18.13 -14.64 23.83
N ALA A 226 18.57 -15.16 24.97
CA ALA A 226 19.67 -14.62 25.76
C ALA A 226 20.99 -14.45 24.97
N ARG A 227 21.19 -15.21 23.88
CA ARG A 227 22.33 -15.01 22.96
C ARG A 227 22.27 -13.71 22.16
N LEU A 228 21.11 -13.05 22.12
CA LEU A 228 20.86 -11.77 21.42
C LEU A 228 20.70 -10.60 22.39
N SER A 229 20.98 -10.80 23.69
CA SER A 229 20.88 -9.76 24.72
C SER A 229 22.24 -9.23 25.20
N ASP A 230 23.35 -9.93 24.92
CA ASP A 230 24.71 -9.48 25.25
C ASP A 230 25.51 -9.14 23.98
N ASP A 231 25.29 -7.92 23.49
CA ASP A 231 25.82 -7.44 22.20
C ASP A 231 27.19 -6.73 22.36
N SER A 232 27.69 -6.58 23.60
CA SER A 232 28.97 -5.95 23.92
C SER A 232 30.16 -6.78 23.39
N ALA A 233 30.00 -8.10 23.34
CA ALA A 233 30.99 -9.03 22.82
C ALA A 233 31.19 -8.91 21.30
N LEU A 234 30.16 -8.56 20.53
CA LEU A 234 30.29 -8.32 19.08
C LEU A 234 31.17 -7.08 18.83
N ILE A 235 30.82 -5.94 19.42
CA ILE A 235 31.51 -4.67 19.16
C ILE A 235 32.98 -4.76 19.59
N THR A 236 33.25 -5.43 20.71
CA THR A 236 34.63 -5.67 21.19
C THR A 236 35.42 -6.52 20.19
N ARG A 237 34.83 -7.60 19.65
CA ARG A 237 35.46 -8.46 18.63
C ARG A 237 35.68 -7.74 17.30
N LEU A 238 34.75 -6.87 16.88
CA LEU A 238 34.92 -6.04 15.69
C LEU A 238 36.04 -5.01 15.87
N GLY A 239 36.13 -4.39 17.05
CA GLY A 239 37.14 -3.39 17.37
C GLY A 239 38.57 -3.95 17.42
N SER A 240 38.75 -5.18 17.91
CA SER A 240 40.06 -5.87 17.95
C SER A 240 40.52 -6.42 16.59
N SER A 241 39.61 -6.50 15.62
CA SER A 241 39.84 -7.10 14.30
C SER A 241 39.98 -6.05 13.20
N GLN A 242 40.79 -5.00 13.42
CA GLN A 242 41.26 -4.13 12.32
C GLN A 242 42.58 -4.66 11.73
N PRO A 243 42.60 -5.68 10.85
CA PRO A 243 43.67 -5.75 9.87
C PRO A 243 43.45 -4.56 8.91
N GLY A 244 44.52 -3.81 8.62
CA GLY A 244 44.52 -2.58 7.81
C GLY A 244 43.38 -2.54 6.81
N GLY A 245 42.33 -1.80 7.17
CA GLY A 245 41.01 -1.95 6.56
C GLY A 245 41.07 -1.65 5.08
N ASP A 246 40.65 -2.60 4.27
CA ASP A 246 40.40 -2.37 2.86
C ASP A 246 39.51 -1.13 2.74
N PRO A 247 40.02 0.00 2.19
CA PRO A 247 39.20 1.18 1.93
C PRO A 247 38.04 0.82 0.99
N ASP A 248 38.13 -0.33 0.32
CA ASP A 248 37.10 -0.94 -0.49
C ASP A 248 36.08 -1.82 0.30
N SER A 249 35.93 -1.69 1.62
CA SER A 249 34.87 -2.39 2.40
C SER A 249 33.74 -1.47 2.94
N VAL A 250 32.54 -2.03 3.18
CA VAL A 250 31.39 -1.34 3.82
C VAL A 250 31.70 -1.10 5.31
N PRO A 251 31.33 0.05 5.92
CA PRO A 251 31.65 0.32 7.32
C PRO A 251 31.05 -0.72 8.26
N LEU A 252 31.89 -1.15 9.22
CA LEU A 252 31.45 -1.99 10.32
C LEU A 252 30.46 -1.25 11.20
N ARG A 253 29.55 -2.00 11.83
CA ARG A 253 28.70 -1.48 12.89
C ARG A 253 29.57 -0.89 14.00
N PRO A 254 29.45 0.41 14.31
CA PRO A 254 30.29 1.05 15.32
C PRO A 254 29.86 0.67 16.73
N ASP A 255 28.56 0.62 16.96
CA ASP A 255 27.89 0.27 18.19
C ASP A 255 26.40 0.01 17.92
N PHE A 256 25.61 -0.02 18.98
CA PHE A 256 24.16 -0.12 18.91
C PHE A 256 23.53 0.96 19.76
N GLY A 257 22.36 1.43 19.34
CA GLY A 257 21.72 2.54 20.02
C GLY A 257 21.14 2.14 21.38
N THR A 258 21.09 3.13 22.25
CA THR A 258 20.67 3.06 23.65
C THR A 258 19.59 4.09 23.98
N VAL A 259 19.44 5.14 23.17
CA VAL A 259 18.46 6.21 23.40
C VAL A 259 17.05 5.75 23.06
N GLY A 260 16.07 6.16 23.87
CA GLY A 260 14.64 5.90 23.67
C GLY A 260 14.05 4.90 24.65
N GLU A 261 12.73 4.76 24.63
CA GLU A 261 12.00 3.80 25.46
C GLU A 261 12.22 2.37 24.92
N HIS A 262 12.74 1.45 25.72
CA HIS A 262 12.94 0.06 25.32
C HIS A 262 11.61 -0.68 25.18
N ILE A 263 11.44 -1.36 24.05
CA ILE A 263 10.22 -2.11 23.73
C ILE A 263 10.56 -3.48 23.13
N GLU A 264 9.61 -4.40 23.20
CA GLU A 264 9.71 -5.69 22.54
C GLU A 264 8.73 -5.77 21.37
N LEU A 265 9.20 -6.29 20.24
CA LEU A 265 8.44 -6.37 19.01
C LEU A 265 8.43 -7.79 18.48
N ARG A 266 7.31 -8.24 17.95
CA ARG A 266 7.30 -9.40 17.04
C ARG A 266 7.62 -8.93 15.64
N THR A 267 8.26 -9.77 14.87
CA THR A 267 8.50 -9.53 13.44
C THR A 267 8.10 -10.73 12.61
N ASN A 268 7.80 -10.50 11.34
CA ASN A 268 7.45 -11.55 10.38
C ASN A 268 8.66 -12.37 9.89
N PHE A 269 9.64 -12.56 10.76
CA PHE A 269 10.79 -13.44 10.57
C PHE A 269 10.60 -14.70 11.41
N PHE A 270 11.01 -15.82 10.84
CA PHE A 270 10.95 -17.13 11.47
C PHE A 270 12.34 -17.75 11.44
N HIS A 271 12.76 -18.32 12.57
CA HIS A 271 14.07 -18.96 12.69
C HIS A 271 14.19 -20.14 11.73
N VAL A 272 15.32 -20.27 11.04
CA VAL A 272 15.64 -21.38 10.14
C VAL A 272 16.78 -22.19 10.75
N ARG A 273 16.54 -23.48 11.02
CA ARG A 273 17.60 -24.44 11.36
C ARG A 273 18.11 -25.09 10.08
N ILE A 274 19.43 -25.17 9.95
CA ILE A 274 20.13 -25.75 8.80
C ILE A 274 20.89 -27.03 9.23
N PRO A 275 21.10 -27.99 8.31
CA PRO A 275 21.88 -29.20 8.58
C PRO A 275 23.37 -28.88 8.75
N LYS A 276 24.12 -29.78 9.41
CA LYS A 276 25.58 -29.68 9.59
C LYS A 276 26.41 -30.11 8.37
N GLY A 277 25.81 -30.79 7.40
CA GLY A 277 26.49 -31.36 6.23
C GLY A 277 26.34 -30.53 4.95
N PRO A 278 27.18 -30.78 3.93
CA PRO A 278 27.18 -30.00 2.71
C PRO A 278 25.96 -30.30 1.83
N LEU A 279 25.43 -29.27 1.19
CA LEU A 279 24.45 -29.39 0.10
C LEU A 279 25.20 -29.63 -1.22
N ASN A 280 24.59 -30.37 -2.16
CA ASN A 280 25.23 -30.69 -3.44
C ASN A 280 24.55 -29.89 -4.56
N GLU A 281 25.32 -29.10 -5.30
CA GLU A 281 24.84 -28.26 -6.40
C GLU A 281 25.10 -28.93 -7.76
N TYR A 282 24.06 -28.93 -8.59
CA TYR A 282 24.06 -29.48 -9.94
C TYR A 282 23.55 -28.45 -10.93
N VAL A 283 24.06 -28.52 -12.16
CA VAL A 283 23.54 -27.80 -13.32
C VAL A 283 22.74 -28.76 -14.19
N ILE A 284 21.62 -28.27 -14.73
CA ILE A 284 20.73 -29.02 -15.61
C ILE A 284 20.75 -28.40 -17.00
N SER A 285 20.93 -29.24 -18.01
CA SER A 285 20.71 -28.90 -19.41
C SER A 285 19.55 -29.72 -19.98
N ILE A 286 18.72 -29.07 -20.81
CA ILE A 286 17.57 -29.68 -21.49
C ILE A 286 17.91 -29.82 -22.97
N THR A 287 17.77 -31.02 -23.51
CA THR A 287 17.96 -31.32 -24.94
C THR A 287 16.69 -31.93 -25.53
N PRO A 288 16.13 -31.40 -26.62
CA PRO A 288 16.57 -30.20 -27.36
C PRO A 288 16.36 -28.90 -26.55
N VAL A 289 17.11 -27.85 -26.92
CA VAL A 289 17.09 -26.56 -26.20
C VAL A 289 15.69 -25.93 -26.27
N VAL A 290 15.19 -25.51 -25.10
CA VAL A 290 13.87 -24.89 -24.95
C VAL A 290 14.03 -23.40 -24.66
N SER A 291 13.47 -22.54 -25.51
CA SER A 291 13.47 -21.08 -25.30
C SER A 291 12.31 -20.59 -24.43
N VAL A 292 11.28 -21.42 -24.23
CA VAL A 292 10.02 -21.02 -23.57
C VAL A 292 9.97 -21.50 -22.12
N ARG A 293 10.07 -20.57 -21.18
CA ARG A 293 10.10 -20.84 -19.72
C ARG A 293 8.97 -21.71 -19.17
N ARG A 294 7.76 -21.60 -19.76
CA ARG A 294 6.62 -22.43 -19.38
C ARG A 294 6.86 -23.91 -19.71
N ILE A 295 7.45 -24.16 -20.88
CA ILE A 295 7.75 -25.52 -21.35
C ILE A 295 8.85 -26.12 -20.46
N GLU A 296 9.90 -25.37 -20.13
CA GLU A 296 10.90 -25.78 -19.15
C GLU A 296 10.23 -26.23 -17.84
N HIS A 297 9.37 -25.39 -17.26
CA HIS A 297 8.66 -25.72 -16.01
C HIS A 297 7.82 -26.99 -16.13
N ARG A 298 7.11 -27.18 -17.25
CA ARG A 298 6.30 -28.38 -17.49
C ARG A 298 7.17 -29.64 -17.65
N ILE A 299 8.33 -29.55 -18.29
CA ILE A 299 9.29 -30.67 -18.40
C ILE A 299 9.70 -31.14 -17.01
N PHE A 300 10.04 -30.22 -16.09
CA PHE A 300 10.38 -30.59 -14.71
C PHE A 300 9.22 -31.27 -13.97
N GLN A 301 7.99 -30.73 -14.09
CA GLN A 301 6.80 -31.36 -13.50
C GLN A 301 6.58 -32.80 -13.97
N LEU A 302 6.88 -33.08 -15.25
CA LEU A 302 6.80 -34.42 -15.82
C LEU A 302 7.98 -35.29 -15.39
N ALA A 303 9.19 -34.73 -15.34
CA ALA A 303 10.41 -35.42 -14.93
C ALA A 303 10.29 -35.99 -13.51
N GLU A 304 9.75 -35.20 -12.57
CA GLU A 304 9.51 -35.61 -11.18
C GLU A 304 8.57 -36.83 -11.06
N GLN A 305 7.75 -37.10 -12.08
CA GLN A 305 6.81 -38.24 -12.12
C GLN A 305 7.42 -39.49 -12.77
N THR A 306 8.61 -39.40 -13.35
CA THR A 306 9.25 -40.54 -14.03
C THR A 306 9.82 -41.55 -13.03
N THR A 307 9.83 -42.83 -13.43
CA THR A 307 10.51 -43.90 -12.66
C THR A 307 12.01 -43.65 -12.55
N ALA A 308 12.64 -43.13 -13.60
CA ALA A 308 14.06 -42.76 -13.59
C ALA A 308 14.40 -41.71 -12.52
N TRP A 309 13.52 -40.72 -12.30
CA TRP A 309 13.70 -39.72 -11.24
C TRP A 309 13.65 -40.34 -9.84
N ASN A 310 12.71 -41.27 -9.63
CA ASN A 310 12.59 -42.02 -8.39
C ASN A 310 13.80 -42.94 -8.14
N LEU A 311 14.23 -43.70 -9.16
CA LEU A 311 15.37 -44.62 -9.08
C LEU A 311 16.70 -43.90 -8.84
N ALA A 312 16.85 -42.68 -9.36
CA ALA A 312 18.00 -41.83 -9.08
C ALA A 312 17.99 -41.23 -7.65
N GLY A 313 16.98 -41.56 -6.82
CA GLY A 313 16.88 -41.12 -5.44
C GLY A 313 16.56 -39.64 -5.25
N MET A 314 16.02 -38.98 -6.28
CA MET A 314 15.78 -37.53 -6.22
C MET A 314 14.45 -37.16 -5.57
N SER A 315 13.48 -38.06 -5.55
CA SER A 315 12.16 -37.82 -4.97
C SER A 315 12.25 -37.43 -3.50
N GLY A 316 11.76 -36.23 -3.19
CA GLY A 316 11.86 -35.64 -1.85
C GLY A 316 13.26 -35.19 -1.43
N HIS A 317 14.32 -35.41 -2.22
CA HIS A 317 15.70 -35.12 -1.84
C HIS A 317 16.34 -33.98 -2.64
N VAL A 318 15.63 -33.44 -3.63
CA VAL A 318 16.11 -32.34 -4.47
C VAL A 318 15.19 -31.13 -4.45
N ALA A 319 15.76 -29.96 -4.73
CA ALA A 319 15.05 -28.72 -4.98
C ALA A 319 15.65 -28.04 -6.22
N HIS A 320 14.80 -27.60 -7.16
CA HIS A 320 15.25 -26.97 -8.41
C HIS A 320 14.47 -25.69 -8.74
N ASP A 321 15.05 -24.87 -9.61
CA ASP A 321 14.39 -23.64 -10.11
C ASP A 321 13.49 -23.90 -11.33
N SER A 322 13.37 -25.17 -11.70
CA SER A 322 12.70 -25.68 -12.89
C SER A 322 13.30 -25.13 -14.17
N ARG A 323 14.63 -24.92 -14.17
CA ARG A 323 15.38 -24.40 -15.30
C ARG A 323 16.77 -25.01 -15.42
N THR A 324 17.75 -24.45 -14.70
CA THR A 324 19.17 -24.82 -14.84
C THR A 324 19.81 -25.25 -13.53
N ARG A 325 19.19 -24.97 -12.38
CA ARG A 325 19.85 -25.17 -11.08
C ARG A 325 19.08 -26.17 -10.24
N LEU A 326 19.81 -27.18 -9.73
CA LEU A 326 19.30 -28.17 -8.81
C LEU A 326 20.22 -28.30 -7.60
N ILE A 327 19.61 -28.39 -6.43
CA ILE A 327 20.29 -28.66 -5.16
C ILE A 327 19.79 -30.01 -4.67
N SER A 328 20.70 -30.87 -4.20
CA SER A 328 20.38 -32.18 -3.64
C SER A 328 20.93 -32.32 -2.22
N ALA A 329 20.16 -32.97 -1.35
CA ALA A 329 20.58 -33.35 -0.01
C ALA A 329 21.60 -34.50 -0.04
N ARG A 330 21.66 -35.27 -1.13
CA ARG A 330 22.57 -36.42 -1.31
C ARG A 330 23.40 -36.28 -2.58
N VAL A 331 24.52 -36.99 -2.65
CA VAL A 331 25.29 -37.10 -3.90
C VAL A 331 24.50 -37.99 -4.86
N LEU A 332 24.28 -37.51 -6.07
CA LEU A 332 23.60 -38.24 -7.14
C LEU A 332 24.65 -38.98 -7.96
N ALA A 333 24.36 -40.22 -8.36
CA ALA A 333 25.24 -40.98 -9.25
C ALA A 333 25.42 -40.23 -10.58
N GLN A 334 26.61 -40.32 -11.18
CA GLN A 334 26.97 -39.67 -12.44
C GLN A 334 27.51 -40.71 -13.43
N PRO A 335 27.26 -40.55 -14.74
CA PRO A 335 26.44 -39.53 -15.38
C PRO A 335 24.93 -39.75 -15.13
N LEU A 336 24.16 -38.66 -15.05
CA LEU A 336 22.71 -38.73 -14.82
C LEU A 336 21.94 -38.02 -15.93
N ALA A 337 21.09 -38.78 -16.63
CA ALA A 337 20.21 -38.29 -17.67
C ALA A 337 18.79 -38.86 -17.49
N ILE A 338 17.78 -38.01 -17.62
CA ILE A 338 16.37 -38.40 -17.47
C ILE A 338 15.63 -38.04 -18.75
N ARG A 339 15.04 -39.06 -19.38
CA ARG A 339 14.17 -38.88 -20.55
C ARG A 339 12.75 -38.57 -20.09
N VAL A 340 12.17 -37.53 -20.67
CA VAL A 340 10.87 -36.98 -20.28
C VAL A 340 9.97 -36.93 -21.51
N PRO A 341 8.98 -37.83 -21.61
CA PRO A 341 7.95 -37.73 -22.64
C PRO A 341 7.06 -36.52 -22.34
N TYR A 342 7.01 -35.54 -23.24
CA TYR A 342 6.33 -34.28 -23.03
C TYR A 342 4.88 -34.29 -23.48
N TYR A 343 4.02 -33.73 -22.62
CA TYR A 343 2.65 -33.36 -22.95
C TYR A 343 2.24 -32.12 -22.16
N ASP A 344 1.37 -31.29 -22.75
CA ASP A 344 0.94 -30.04 -22.11
C ASP A 344 0.04 -30.32 -20.88
N ASP A 345 -0.05 -29.35 -19.97
CA ASP A 345 -1.01 -29.40 -18.86
C ASP A 345 -2.42 -29.70 -19.39
N GLY A 346 -3.12 -30.67 -18.79
CA GLY A 346 -4.48 -31.07 -19.17
C GLY A 346 -4.59 -32.16 -20.23
N GLN A 347 -3.48 -32.64 -20.79
CA GLN A 347 -3.46 -33.89 -21.56
C GLN A 347 -3.27 -35.09 -20.62
N THR A 348 -3.95 -36.20 -20.89
CA THR A 348 -3.92 -37.43 -20.06
C THR A 348 -2.66 -38.28 -20.27
N GLY A 349 -1.83 -37.95 -21.26
CA GLY A 349 -0.57 -38.63 -21.52
C GLY A 349 0.13 -38.12 -22.78
N PRO A 350 1.31 -38.68 -23.12
CA PRO A 350 2.01 -38.35 -24.35
C PRO A 350 1.16 -38.71 -25.59
N PRO A 351 1.26 -37.95 -26.69
CA PRO A 351 0.54 -38.24 -27.93
C PRO A 351 0.90 -39.64 -28.48
N ALA A 352 -0.08 -40.37 -29.00
CA ALA A 352 0.11 -41.72 -29.55
C ALA A 352 1.06 -41.76 -30.78
N GLN A 353 1.21 -40.64 -31.51
CA GLN A 353 2.18 -40.46 -32.59
C GLN A 353 2.77 -39.05 -32.54
N GLY A 354 4.09 -38.91 -32.80
CA GLY A 354 4.78 -37.63 -32.88
C GLY A 354 5.02 -36.91 -31.53
N GLY A 355 5.00 -37.63 -30.42
CA GLY A 355 5.30 -37.09 -29.09
C GLY A 355 6.70 -36.48 -29.00
N LYS A 356 6.81 -35.31 -28.36
CA LYS A 356 8.11 -34.68 -28.10
C LYS A 356 8.75 -35.32 -26.87
N GLU A 357 10.03 -35.64 -26.95
CA GLU A 357 10.82 -36.10 -25.80
C GLU A 357 11.90 -35.08 -25.49
N TYR A 358 12.16 -34.84 -24.21
CA TYR A 358 13.28 -34.04 -23.74
C TYR A 358 14.16 -34.87 -22.81
N THR A 359 15.47 -34.66 -22.89
CA THR A 359 16.44 -35.25 -21.98
C THR A 359 16.98 -34.17 -21.04
N LEU A 360 16.85 -34.39 -19.74
CA LEU A 360 17.48 -33.61 -18.68
C LEU A 360 18.82 -34.24 -18.34
N THR A 361 19.93 -33.54 -18.63
CA THR A 361 21.26 -33.96 -18.21
C THR A 361 21.64 -33.22 -16.95
N ILE A 362 21.95 -33.95 -15.88
CA ILE A 362 22.21 -33.41 -14.54
C ILE A 362 23.69 -33.61 -14.21
N THR A 363 24.44 -32.51 -14.14
CA THR A 363 25.90 -32.52 -13.95
C THR A 363 26.28 -31.92 -12.61
N PHE A 364 27.12 -32.61 -11.85
CA PHE A 364 27.64 -32.11 -10.57
C PHE A 364 28.51 -30.86 -10.75
N VAL A 365 28.31 -29.85 -9.90
CA VAL A 365 29.07 -28.59 -9.93
C VAL A 365 29.99 -28.49 -8.70
N LYS A 366 29.41 -28.46 -7.50
CA LYS A 366 30.18 -28.30 -6.25
C LYS A 366 29.39 -28.70 -5.01
N LYS A 367 30.14 -28.90 -3.91
CA LYS A 367 29.59 -28.98 -2.55
C LYS A 367 29.46 -27.58 -1.95
N ILE A 368 28.36 -27.32 -1.25
CA ILE A 368 28.08 -26.08 -0.52
C ILE A 368 28.12 -26.41 0.97
N ASN A 369 29.17 -25.97 1.67
CA ASN A 369 29.30 -26.20 3.10
C ASN A 369 28.36 -25.26 3.89
N THR A 370 27.47 -25.83 4.70
CA THR A 370 26.55 -25.06 5.56
C THR A 370 27.19 -24.61 6.87
N GLN A 371 28.39 -25.11 7.22
CA GLN A 371 29.11 -24.65 8.40
C GLN A 371 29.67 -23.23 8.20
N ASP A 372 30.06 -22.88 6.98
CA ASP A 372 30.59 -21.56 6.64
C ASP A 372 29.59 -20.44 6.95
N ILE A 373 28.30 -20.65 6.67
CA ILE A 373 27.28 -19.66 7.04
C ILE A 373 27.10 -19.60 8.56
N THR A 374 27.33 -20.69 9.29
CA THR A 374 27.27 -20.67 10.76
C THR A 374 28.40 -19.81 11.33
N MET A 375 29.61 -19.93 10.80
CA MET A 375 30.74 -19.07 11.18
C MET A 375 30.48 -17.61 10.84
N TYR A 376 29.92 -17.33 9.65
CA TYR A 376 29.48 -15.99 9.27
C TYR A 376 28.48 -15.41 10.27
N LEU A 377 27.46 -16.19 10.69
CA LEU A 377 26.41 -15.74 11.61
C LEU A 377 26.92 -15.56 13.05
N ASN A 378 27.95 -16.31 13.45
CA ASN A 378 28.60 -16.26 14.75
C ASN A 378 29.70 -15.20 14.86
N GLU A 379 29.81 -14.33 13.84
CA GLU A 379 30.64 -13.12 13.87
C GLU A 379 32.14 -13.38 13.83
N ASP A 380 32.53 -14.46 13.16
CA ASP A 380 33.94 -14.69 12.88
C ASP A 380 34.45 -13.64 11.88
N ALA A 381 35.42 -12.83 12.32
CA ALA A 381 36.01 -11.76 11.51
C ALA A 381 36.56 -12.26 10.16
N GLN A 382 37.02 -13.52 10.09
CA GLN A 382 37.53 -14.12 8.85
C GLN A 382 36.41 -14.35 7.81
N TYR A 383 35.19 -14.56 8.27
CA TYR A 383 34.04 -14.84 7.42
C TYR A 383 33.30 -13.57 6.97
N ARG A 384 33.69 -12.36 7.41
CA ARG A 384 33.04 -11.10 6.99
C ARG A 384 32.93 -10.96 5.47
N SER A 385 34.01 -11.26 4.74
CA SER A 385 34.07 -11.17 3.28
C SER A 385 33.60 -12.45 2.57
N TYR A 386 33.13 -13.45 3.31
CA TYR A 386 32.65 -14.71 2.74
C TYR A 386 31.38 -14.49 1.92
N ASN A 387 31.38 -14.99 0.68
CA ASN A 387 30.21 -14.90 -0.18
C ASN A 387 29.14 -15.93 0.23
N ILE A 388 28.23 -15.52 1.11
CA ILE A 388 27.08 -16.32 1.56
C ILE A 388 25.98 -16.49 0.50
N LEU A 389 26.01 -15.74 -0.62
CA LEU A 389 24.91 -15.72 -1.59
C LEU A 389 24.59 -17.10 -2.20
N PRO A 390 25.56 -17.97 -2.54
CA PRO A 390 25.27 -19.31 -3.02
C PRO A 390 24.45 -20.14 -2.02
N ILE A 391 24.78 -20.05 -0.72
CA ILE A 391 24.08 -20.73 0.37
C ILE A 391 22.66 -20.16 0.51
N ILE A 392 22.53 -18.84 0.62
CA ILE A 392 21.23 -18.17 0.71
C ILE A 392 20.34 -18.52 -0.50
N SER A 393 20.92 -18.56 -1.70
CA SER A 393 20.22 -18.91 -2.92
C SER A 393 19.76 -20.37 -2.92
N ALA A 394 20.60 -21.30 -2.45
CA ALA A 394 20.24 -22.72 -2.29
C ALA A 394 19.10 -22.90 -1.27
N LEU A 395 19.16 -22.21 -0.12
CA LEU A 395 18.11 -22.28 0.90
C LEU A 395 16.79 -21.67 0.42
N ASN A 396 16.82 -20.56 -0.32
CA ASN A 396 15.62 -20.01 -0.96
C ASN A 396 14.99 -21.01 -1.93
N LEU A 397 15.80 -21.85 -2.60
CA LEU A 397 15.30 -22.89 -3.50
C LEU A 397 14.64 -24.05 -2.74
N ILE A 398 15.29 -24.52 -1.67
CA ILE A 398 14.79 -25.56 -0.77
C ILE A 398 13.44 -25.14 -0.16
N LEU A 399 13.36 -23.92 0.40
CA LEU A 399 12.12 -23.39 0.98
C LEU A 399 11.01 -23.15 -0.07
N ALA A 400 11.37 -22.98 -1.34
CA ALA A 400 10.40 -22.79 -2.42
C ALA A 400 9.77 -24.09 -2.91
N ALA A 401 10.39 -25.25 -2.67
CA ALA A 401 10.03 -26.52 -3.32
C ALA A 401 8.56 -26.88 -3.15
N HIS A 402 8.04 -26.85 -1.91
CA HIS A 402 6.62 -27.15 -1.65
C HIS A 402 5.66 -26.16 -2.34
N SER A 403 6.00 -24.87 -2.31
CA SER A 403 5.15 -23.80 -2.83
C SER A 403 5.14 -23.73 -4.36
N LEU A 404 6.18 -24.25 -5.01
CA LEU A 404 6.25 -24.40 -6.47
C LEU A 404 5.31 -25.48 -6.98
N TRP A 405 5.15 -26.57 -6.22
CA TRP A 405 4.27 -27.68 -6.58
C TRP A 405 2.79 -27.34 -6.39
N SER A 406 2.47 -26.69 -5.27
CA SER A 406 1.08 -26.46 -4.82
C SER A 406 0.51 -25.09 -5.20
N GLY A 407 1.22 -24.28 -6.01
CA GLY A 407 0.79 -22.92 -6.29
C GLY A 407 1.48 -22.25 -7.48
N ILE A 408 1.14 -20.99 -7.72
CA ILE A 408 1.62 -20.19 -8.84
C ILE A 408 2.71 -19.25 -8.34
N LYS A 409 3.94 -19.45 -8.80
CA LYS A 409 5.04 -18.53 -8.53
C LYS A 409 5.00 -17.32 -9.47
N ILE A 410 4.91 -16.14 -8.88
CA ILE A 410 5.12 -14.85 -9.54
C ILE A 410 6.44 -14.27 -9.03
N ARG A 411 7.07 -13.42 -9.85
CA ARG A 411 8.38 -12.77 -9.62
C ARG A 411 8.71 -12.51 -8.14
N GLN A 412 9.99 -12.61 -7.79
CA GLN A 412 10.54 -12.30 -6.46
C GLN A 412 10.06 -13.23 -5.32
N ALA A 413 9.90 -14.53 -5.61
CA ALA A 413 9.48 -15.54 -4.63
C ALA A 413 8.13 -15.23 -3.98
N ARG A 414 7.13 -14.90 -4.81
CA ARG A 414 5.74 -14.72 -4.39
C ARG A 414 4.91 -15.90 -4.88
N TYR A 415 4.17 -16.52 -3.99
CA TYR A 415 3.43 -17.76 -4.23
C TYR A 415 1.96 -17.50 -3.99
N PHE A 416 1.14 -17.84 -4.97
CA PHE A 416 -0.30 -17.61 -4.96
C PHE A 416 -1.05 -18.91 -5.16
N ARG A 417 -2.22 -19.02 -4.54
CA ARG A 417 -3.16 -20.12 -4.75
C ARG A 417 -4.53 -19.55 -5.03
N SER A 418 -5.35 -20.31 -5.74
CA SER A 418 -6.74 -19.93 -5.94
C SER A 418 -7.40 -19.80 -4.58
N ALA A 419 -7.97 -18.64 -4.31
CA ALA A 419 -8.82 -18.46 -3.14
C ALA A 419 -10.14 -19.21 -3.39
N ALA A 420 -10.76 -19.72 -2.32
CA ALA A 420 -12.12 -20.26 -2.41
C ALA A 420 -13.12 -19.17 -2.87
N THR A 421 -12.90 -17.93 -2.44
CA THR A 421 -13.66 -16.74 -2.85
C THR A 421 -12.71 -15.56 -3.14
N PRO A 422 -12.24 -15.38 -4.40
CA PRO A 422 -11.42 -14.25 -4.80
C PRO A 422 -12.16 -12.90 -4.66
N SER A 423 -11.41 -11.81 -4.39
CA SER A 423 -12.02 -10.48 -4.31
C SER A 423 -12.13 -9.84 -5.70
N ASN A 424 -13.33 -9.46 -6.13
CA ASN A 424 -13.54 -8.87 -7.45
C ASN A 424 -12.89 -7.47 -7.55
N LEU A 425 -12.12 -7.23 -8.62
CA LEU A 425 -11.50 -5.93 -8.93
C LEU A 425 -12.25 -5.14 -10.01
N GLY A 426 -13.22 -5.76 -10.68
CA GLY A 426 -13.90 -5.21 -11.86
C GLY A 426 -13.13 -5.46 -13.16
N GLY A 427 -13.81 -5.33 -14.31
CA GLY A 427 -13.19 -5.51 -15.62
C GLY A 427 -12.68 -6.93 -15.92
N GLY A 428 -13.31 -7.97 -15.34
CA GLY A 428 -12.90 -9.36 -15.53
C GLY A 428 -11.62 -9.76 -14.79
N LEU A 429 -11.26 -9.01 -13.76
CA LEU A 429 -10.10 -9.26 -12.90
C LEU A 429 -10.53 -9.51 -11.45
N GLU A 430 -9.75 -10.34 -10.77
CA GLU A 430 -9.91 -10.65 -9.35
C GLU A 430 -8.57 -10.57 -8.61
N ALA A 431 -8.61 -10.22 -7.33
CA ALA A 431 -7.44 -10.12 -6.47
C ALA A 431 -7.23 -11.43 -5.69
N TRP A 432 -6.02 -11.95 -5.76
CA TRP A 432 -5.58 -13.12 -5.01
C TRP A 432 -4.58 -12.72 -3.95
N LYS A 433 -4.75 -13.26 -2.75
CA LYS A 433 -3.77 -13.19 -1.67
C LYS A 433 -2.79 -14.35 -1.81
N GLY A 434 -1.54 -14.08 -1.50
CA GLY A 434 -0.44 -15.04 -1.51
C GLY A 434 0.64 -14.63 -0.52
N PHE A 435 1.76 -15.33 -0.56
CA PHE A 435 2.85 -15.13 0.38
C PHE A 435 4.17 -14.96 -0.33
N SER A 436 5.01 -14.08 0.20
CA SER A 436 6.36 -13.85 -0.26
C SER A 436 7.35 -14.35 0.78
N THR A 437 8.43 -14.98 0.33
CA THR A 437 9.48 -15.51 1.21
C THR A 437 10.86 -14.95 0.82
N SER A 438 11.74 -14.82 1.80
CA SER A 438 13.16 -14.61 1.58
C SER A 438 13.98 -15.03 2.79
N VAL A 439 14.99 -15.88 2.57
CA VAL A 439 16.00 -16.22 3.57
C VAL A 439 16.93 -15.03 3.78
N ARG A 440 17.20 -14.72 5.05
CA ARG A 440 18.01 -13.58 5.50
C ARG A 440 18.99 -14.04 6.60
N PRO A 441 20.29 -13.79 6.44
CA PRO A 441 21.21 -13.86 7.57
C PRO A 441 20.92 -12.69 8.51
N ALA A 442 21.02 -12.93 9.80
CA ALA A 442 21.05 -11.88 10.79
C ALA A 442 21.97 -12.28 11.94
N HIS A 443 22.27 -11.32 12.80
CA HIS A 443 23.12 -11.53 13.96
C HIS A 443 22.72 -12.81 14.75
N GLY A 444 23.64 -13.78 14.85
CA GLY A 444 23.48 -15.02 15.61
C GLY A 444 22.48 -16.05 15.08
N GLN A 445 21.81 -15.79 13.94
CA GLN A 445 20.73 -16.67 13.46
C GLN A 445 20.42 -16.51 11.97
N LEU A 446 20.01 -17.62 11.36
CA LEU A 446 19.41 -17.59 10.03
C LEU A 446 17.89 -17.50 10.14
N MET A 447 17.26 -16.67 9.31
CA MET A 447 15.81 -16.49 9.33
C MET A 447 15.20 -16.52 7.94
N VAL A 448 13.91 -16.83 7.88
CA VAL A 448 13.07 -16.62 6.70
C VAL A 448 12.06 -15.52 7.01
N ASN A 449 12.06 -14.48 6.20
CA ASN A 449 11.02 -13.46 6.23
C ASN A 449 9.82 -13.93 5.40
N VAL A 450 8.62 -13.89 5.98
CA VAL A 450 7.37 -14.27 5.33
C VAL A 450 6.42 -13.08 5.37
N ASN A 451 5.88 -12.66 4.22
CA ASN A 451 4.97 -11.53 4.15
C ASN A 451 3.80 -11.77 3.19
N VAL A 452 2.61 -11.29 3.54
CA VAL A 452 1.43 -11.33 2.67
C VAL A 452 1.65 -10.43 1.45
N CYS A 453 1.26 -10.92 0.28
CA CYS A 453 1.23 -10.15 -0.95
C CYS A 453 -0.07 -10.39 -1.72
N THR A 454 -0.54 -9.38 -2.44
CA THR A 454 -1.76 -9.46 -3.27
C THR A 454 -1.40 -9.17 -4.72
N THR A 455 -2.07 -9.83 -5.67
CA THR A 455 -1.90 -9.60 -7.11
C THR A 455 -3.21 -9.86 -7.85
N ALA A 456 -3.35 -9.30 -9.06
CA ALA A 456 -4.51 -9.53 -9.91
C ALA A 456 -4.37 -10.80 -10.76
N PHE A 457 -5.47 -11.50 -10.94
CA PHE A 457 -5.67 -12.66 -11.80
C PHE A 457 -6.86 -12.41 -12.74
N TYR A 458 -6.86 -13.08 -13.88
CA TYR A 458 -8.01 -13.09 -14.79
C TYR A 458 -9.12 -13.95 -14.21
N THR A 459 -10.36 -13.43 -14.24
CA THR A 459 -11.54 -14.23 -13.95
C THR A 459 -11.77 -15.24 -15.09
N PRO A 460 -11.88 -16.55 -14.79
CA PRO A 460 -12.18 -17.56 -15.81
C PRO A 460 -13.55 -17.32 -16.46
N GLY A 461 -13.73 -17.84 -17.68
CA GLY A 461 -15.01 -17.79 -18.40
C GLY A 461 -14.90 -17.23 -19.81
N ASN A 462 -16.04 -16.90 -20.42
CA ASN A 462 -16.12 -16.52 -21.83
C ASN A 462 -15.33 -15.24 -22.15
N LEU A 463 -14.42 -15.31 -23.13
CA LEU A 463 -13.52 -14.22 -23.48
C LEU A 463 -14.27 -12.99 -24.02
N ALA A 464 -15.30 -13.16 -24.85
CA ALA A 464 -16.07 -12.03 -25.38
C ALA A 464 -16.75 -11.23 -24.26
N VAL A 465 -17.35 -11.93 -23.28
CA VAL A 465 -17.97 -11.29 -22.12
C VAL A 465 -16.93 -10.51 -21.32
N GLN A 466 -15.78 -11.12 -21.01
CA GLN A 466 -14.74 -10.45 -20.21
C GLN A 466 -14.09 -9.28 -20.95
N MET A 467 -13.87 -9.38 -22.26
CA MET A 467 -13.38 -8.27 -23.09
C MET A 467 -14.33 -7.07 -23.06
N LYS A 468 -15.65 -7.32 -23.19
CA LYS A 468 -16.66 -6.26 -23.09
C LYS A 468 -16.69 -5.66 -21.68
N THR A 469 -16.71 -6.49 -20.64
CA THR A 469 -16.69 -6.02 -19.25
C THR A 469 -15.46 -5.16 -18.96
N PHE A 470 -14.28 -5.57 -19.45
CA PHE A 470 -13.05 -4.77 -19.34
C PHE A 470 -13.18 -3.44 -20.08
N TYR A 471 -13.68 -3.44 -21.32
CA TYR A 471 -13.86 -2.23 -22.13
C TYR A 471 -14.76 -1.19 -21.43
N TYR A 472 -15.94 -1.61 -20.96
CA TYR A 472 -16.87 -0.72 -20.27
C TYR A 472 -16.34 -0.25 -18.91
N SER A 473 -15.72 -1.15 -18.13
CA SER A 473 -15.17 -0.80 -16.81
C SER A 473 -13.95 0.12 -16.90
N SER A 474 -13.26 0.13 -18.05
CA SER A 474 -12.03 0.89 -18.28
C SER A 474 -12.28 2.10 -19.19
N PHE A 475 -13.53 2.55 -19.31
CA PHE A 475 -13.94 3.72 -20.12
C PHE A 475 -13.42 3.70 -21.57
N GLY A 476 -13.48 2.53 -22.21
CA GLY A 476 -13.11 2.36 -23.62
C GLY A 476 -11.65 1.94 -23.87
N ALA A 477 -10.92 1.48 -22.85
CA ALA A 477 -9.57 0.94 -23.04
C ALA A 477 -9.54 -0.19 -24.10
N ARG A 478 -8.49 -0.20 -24.93
CA ARG A 478 -8.33 -1.19 -26.01
C ARG A 478 -8.44 -2.62 -25.48
N MET A 479 -9.39 -3.40 -26.01
CA MET A 479 -9.62 -4.79 -25.60
C MET A 479 -8.38 -5.69 -25.79
N GLU A 480 -7.52 -5.37 -26.76
CA GLU A 480 -6.26 -6.09 -26.98
C GLU A 480 -5.33 -6.03 -25.75
N PHE A 481 -5.36 -4.92 -25.01
CA PHE A 481 -4.63 -4.78 -23.75
C PHE A 481 -5.16 -5.72 -22.67
N PHE A 482 -6.36 -6.26 -22.78
CA PHE A 482 -6.86 -7.27 -21.86
C PHE A 482 -6.39 -8.67 -22.29
N CYS A 483 -6.61 -9.03 -23.55
CA CYS A 483 -6.51 -10.42 -24.00
C CYS A 483 -5.14 -10.82 -24.58
N ARG A 484 -4.26 -9.91 -24.99
CA ARG A 484 -2.97 -10.29 -25.59
C ARG A 484 -2.11 -11.11 -24.62
N GLY A 485 -1.66 -12.28 -25.07
CA GLY A 485 -0.90 -13.25 -24.28
C GLY A 485 -1.74 -14.13 -23.35
N LEU A 486 -3.07 -13.97 -23.33
CA LEU A 486 -3.98 -14.75 -22.52
C LEU A 486 -4.16 -16.15 -23.10
N ARG A 487 -4.20 -17.17 -22.24
CA ARG A 487 -4.47 -18.55 -22.67
C ARG A 487 -5.95 -18.82 -22.61
N VAL A 488 -6.48 -19.41 -23.67
CA VAL A 488 -7.89 -19.74 -23.80
C VAL A 488 -8.05 -21.16 -24.33
N THR A 489 -9.22 -21.74 -24.14
CA THR A 489 -9.69 -22.90 -24.91
C THR A 489 -10.59 -22.43 -26.03
N ALA A 490 -10.34 -22.87 -27.24
CA ALA A 490 -11.20 -22.65 -28.41
C ALA A 490 -11.50 -24.01 -29.04
N LEU A 491 -12.79 -24.38 -29.09
CA LEU A 491 -13.24 -25.68 -29.60
C LEU A 491 -12.49 -26.88 -28.98
N GLY A 492 -12.30 -26.86 -27.65
CA GLY A 492 -11.58 -27.90 -26.91
C GLY A 492 -10.04 -27.83 -26.98
N ALA A 493 -9.47 -27.04 -27.89
CA ALA A 493 -8.02 -26.88 -28.02
C ALA A 493 -7.50 -25.67 -27.22
N ARG A 494 -6.41 -25.84 -26.47
CA ARG A 494 -5.74 -24.73 -25.77
C ARG A 494 -4.98 -23.86 -26.78
N LYS A 495 -5.20 -22.55 -26.71
CA LYS A 495 -4.65 -21.53 -27.60
C LYS A 495 -4.12 -20.34 -26.80
N ILE A 496 -3.26 -19.54 -27.42
CA ILE A 496 -2.73 -18.29 -26.84
C ILE A 496 -3.16 -17.16 -27.75
N VAL A 497 -3.87 -16.18 -27.21
CA VAL A 497 -4.24 -14.98 -27.94
C VAL A 497 -2.97 -14.17 -28.24
N LYS A 498 -2.65 -13.97 -29.51
CA LYS A 498 -1.52 -13.17 -29.97
C LYS A 498 -1.93 -11.72 -30.15
N TYR A 499 -2.97 -11.50 -30.94
CA TYR A 499 -3.47 -10.19 -31.32
C TYR A 499 -5.00 -10.22 -31.46
N LEU A 500 -5.60 -9.03 -31.59
CA LEU A 500 -6.95 -8.90 -32.11
C LEU A 500 -6.87 -8.50 -33.58
N ALA A 501 -7.67 -9.14 -34.42
CA ALA A 501 -7.82 -8.77 -35.81
C ALA A 501 -8.45 -7.38 -35.94
N ARG A 502 -8.17 -6.69 -37.05
CA ARG A 502 -8.89 -5.44 -37.38
C ARG A 502 -10.32 -5.69 -37.83
N GLN A 503 -10.60 -6.90 -38.33
CA GLN A 503 -11.88 -7.30 -38.89
C GLN A 503 -12.68 -8.14 -37.89
N ASN A 504 -14.00 -8.03 -37.97
CA ASN A 504 -14.95 -8.83 -37.18
C ASN A 504 -15.38 -10.12 -37.92
N ALA A 505 -16.30 -10.88 -37.31
CA ALA A 505 -16.72 -12.18 -37.86
C ALA A 505 -17.54 -12.08 -39.16
N ARG A 506 -18.11 -10.90 -39.47
CA ARG A 506 -18.88 -10.63 -40.68
C ARG A 506 -17.99 -10.25 -41.85
N GLU A 507 -16.96 -9.46 -41.57
CA GLU A 507 -16.05 -8.90 -42.55
C GLU A 507 -14.98 -9.90 -43.02
N TYR A 508 -14.42 -10.69 -42.09
CA TYR A 508 -13.35 -11.62 -42.44
C TYR A 508 -13.93 -12.88 -43.10
N SER A 509 -13.45 -13.17 -44.31
CA SER A 509 -13.81 -14.36 -45.08
C SER A 509 -12.58 -15.14 -45.50
N PHE A 510 -12.64 -16.47 -45.42
CA PHE A 510 -11.58 -17.38 -45.81
C PHE A 510 -12.08 -18.44 -46.80
N GLN A 511 -11.16 -19.07 -47.54
CA GLN A 511 -11.49 -20.13 -48.48
C GLN A 511 -11.88 -21.41 -47.72
N CYS A 512 -13.06 -21.96 -48.02
CA CYS A 512 -13.54 -23.19 -47.42
C CYS A 512 -14.17 -24.08 -48.49
N ASP A 513 -13.44 -25.11 -48.92
CA ASP A 513 -13.86 -26.01 -50.00
C ASP A 513 -15.10 -26.83 -49.62
N GLU A 514 -15.27 -27.14 -48.34
CA GLU A 514 -16.44 -27.83 -47.77
C GLU A 514 -17.77 -27.09 -48.04
N PHE A 515 -17.74 -25.76 -48.14
CA PHE A 515 -18.91 -24.92 -48.42
C PHE A 515 -18.82 -24.20 -49.77
N GLY A 516 -18.00 -24.71 -50.69
CA GLY A 516 -18.01 -24.29 -52.09
C GLY A 516 -17.45 -22.90 -52.38
N GLY A 517 -16.58 -22.33 -51.52
CA GLY A 517 -15.90 -21.06 -51.83
C GLY A 517 -15.48 -20.21 -50.63
N ARG A 518 -15.39 -18.89 -50.83
CA ARG A 518 -15.11 -17.92 -49.75
C ARG A 518 -16.33 -17.80 -48.84
N ILE A 519 -16.13 -17.99 -47.54
CA ILE A 519 -17.17 -17.92 -46.52
C ILE A 519 -16.71 -17.00 -45.37
N SER A 520 -17.64 -16.21 -44.81
CA SER A 520 -17.36 -15.41 -43.61
C SER A 520 -17.25 -16.29 -42.37
N VAL A 521 -16.54 -15.81 -41.34
CA VAL A 521 -16.43 -16.56 -40.07
C VAL A 521 -17.80 -16.77 -39.43
N GLU A 522 -18.67 -15.77 -39.42
CA GLU A 522 -20.05 -15.89 -38.92
C GLU A 522 -20.81 -17.01 -39.64
N ARG A 523 -20.77 -17.02 -40.98
CA ARG A 523 -21.49 -18.02 -41.77
C ARG A 523 -20.90 -19.41 -41.61
N TYR A 524 -19.58 -19.54 -41.51
CA TYR A 524 -18.91 -20.80 -41.27
C TYR A 524 -19.31 -21.43 -39.93
N PHE A 525 -19.31 -20.64 -38.84
CA PHE A 525 -19.72 -21.14 -37.52
C PHE A 525 -21.20 -21.53 -37.46
N PHE A 526 -22.05 -20.81 -38.19
CA PHE A 526 -23.47 -21.15 -38.33
C PHE A 526 -23.68 -22.46 -39.12
N LEU A 527 -22.97 -22.67 -40.23
CA LEU A 527 -23.15 -23.87 -41.06
C LEU A 527 -22.48 -25.11 -40.47
N LYS A 528 -21.23 -25.01 -40.01
CA LYS A 528 -20.44 -26.17 -39.56
C LYS A 528 -20.72 -26.58 -38.12
N TYR A 529 -20.86 -25.61 -37.23
CA TYR A 529 -21.03 -25.86 -35.79
C TYR A 529 -22.45 -25.60 -35.30
N HIS A 530 -23.36 -25.17 -36.19
CA HIS A 530 -24.73 -24.76 -35.84
C HIS A 530 -24.79 -23.68 -34.74
N LEU A 531 -23.77 -22.82 -34.71
CA LEU A 531 -23.64 -21.74 -33.73
C LEU A 531 -23.99 -20.39 -34.36
N ARG A 532 -25.05 -19.75 -33.86
CA ARG A 532 -25.38 -18.36 -34.20
C ARG A 532 -24.63 -17.42 -33.27
N LEU A 533 -23.71 -16.64 -33.82
CA LEU A 533 -22.86 -15.77 -33.01
C LEU A 533 -23.68 -14.66 -32.33
N LYS A 534 -23.44 -14.43 -31.04
CA LYS A 534 -24.10 -13.37 -30.24
C LYS A 534 -23.38 -12.03 -30.38
N TYR A 535 -22.07 -12.06 -30.59
CA TYR A 535 -21.22 -10.87 -30.70
C TYR A 535 -20.42 -10.87 -32.01
N PRO A 536 -21.08 -10.93 -33.19
CA PRO A 536 -20.38 -11.02 -34.48
C PRO A 536 -19.57 -9.77 -34.81
N ASP A 537 -19.91 -8.62 -34.21
CA ASP A 537 -19.23 -7.32 -34.42
C ASP A 537 -17.97 -7.15 -33.56
N LEU A 538 -17.67 -8.09 -32.65
CA LEU A 538 -16.40 -8.04 -31.92
C LEU A 538 -15.23 -8.41 -32.84
N PRO A 539 -14.03 -7.83 -32.60
CA PRO A 539 -12.81 -8.23 -33.30
C PRO A 539 -12.54 -9.73 -33.14
N LEU A 540 -12.09 -10.37 -34.21
CA LEU A 540 -11.65 -11.75 -34.15
C LEU A 540 -10.34 -11.88 -33.34
N VAL A 541 -10.19 -13.01 -32.69
CA VAL A 541 -9.02 -13.35 -31.88
C VAL A 541 -8.03 -14.13 -32.74
N ASP A 542 -6.82 -13.58 -32.92
CA ASP A 542 -5.73 -14.31 -33.57
C ASP A 542 -4.99 -15.16 -32.54
N VAL A 543 -4.96 -16.47 -32.77
CA VAL A 543 -4.24 -17.42 -31.91
C VAL A 543 -2.93 -17.92 -32.54
N GLY A 544 -2.51 -17.35 -33.67
CA GLY A 544 -1.31 -17.67 -34.42
C GLY A 544 -1.44 -18.95 -35.27
N GLY A 545 -0.39 -19.23 -36.05
CA GLY A 545 -0.31 -20.34 -37.01
C GLY A 545 0.36 -19.89 -38.31
N ARG A 546 0.61 -20.81 -39.27
CA ARG A 546 1.21 -20.44 -40.57
C ARG A 546 0.36 -19.44 -41.37
N ASN A 547 -0.97 -19.42 -41.16
CA ASN A 547 -1.91 -18.57 -41.88
C ASN A 547 -2.77 -17.65 -40.98
N ASN A 548 -2.36 -17.37 -39.73
CA ASN A 548 -3.13 -16.64 -38.70
C ASN A 548 -4.53 -17.25 -38.46
N ALA A 549 -4.66 -18.07 -37.41
CA ALA A 549 -5.93 -18.70 -37.10
C ALA A 549 -6.83 -17.73 -36.31
N TYR A 550 -7.93 -17.30 -36.93
CA TYR A 550 -8.89 -16.37 -36.34
C TYR A 550 -10.10 -17.11 -35.76
N PHE A 551 -10.46 -16.78 -34.53
CA PHE A 551 -11.63 -17.32 -33.83
C PHE A 551 -12.51 -16.19 -33.29
N PRO A 552 -13.85 -16.32 -33.32
CA PRO A 552 -14.72 -15.45 -32.55
C PRO A 552 -14.35 -15.49 -31.06
N ALA A 553 -14.31 -14.33 -30.40
CA ALA A 553 -13.99 -14.27 -28.97
C ALA A 553 -14.99 -15.06 -28.11
N GLU A 554 -16.23 -15.20 -28.58
CA GLU A 554 -17.31 -15.88 -27.85
C GLU A 554 -17.19 -17.41 -27.83
N ILE A 555 -16.33 -18.01 -28.66
CA ILE A 555 -16.03 -19.45 -28.59
C ILE A 555 -14.75 -19.74 -27.79
N CYS A 556 -14.13 -18.69 -27.25
CA CYS A 556 -12.92 -18.79 -26.45
C CYS A 556 -13.26 -18.69 -24.96
N GLU A 557 -12.78 -19.63 -24.15
CA GLU A 557 -12.89 -19.58 -22.69
C GLU A 557 -11.53 -19.35 -22.04
N ILE A 558 -11.46 -18.39 -21.12
CA ILE A 558 -10.27 -18.03 -20.38
C ILE A 558 -9.94 -19.14 -19.39
N LEU A 559 -8.74 -19.71 -19.52
CA LEU A 559 -8.23 -20.71 -18.59
C LEU A 559 -8.01 -20.10 -17.19
N PRO A 560 -8.21 -20.87 -16.10
CA PRO A 560 -7.96 -20.39 -14.74
C PRO A 560 -6.46 -20.18 -14.46
N ASN A 561 -6.15 -19.62 -13.28
CA ASN A 561 -4.79 -19.54 -12.74
C ASN A 561 -3.84 -18.65 -13.57
N GLN A 562 -4.36 -17.57 -14.18
CA GLN A 562 -3.58 -16.67 -15.03
C GLN A 562 -3.39 -15.31 -14.36
N PRO A 563 -2.14 -14.92 -14.00
CA PRO A 563 -1.91 -13.62 -13.40
C PRO A 563 -2.02 -12.50 -14.43
N PHE A 564 -2.69 -11.41 -14.06
CA PHE A 564 -2.71 -10.18 -14.85
C PHE A 564 -1.40 -9.41 -14.61
N ARG A 565 -0.58 -9.25 -15.66
CA ARG A 565 0.78 -8.68 -15.55
C ARG A 565 0.90 -7.23 -16.03
N ARG A 566 -0.21 -6.66 -16.48
CA ARG A 566 -0.29 -5.29 -16.99
C ARG A 566 -0.65 -4.33 -15.86
N LYS A 567 -0.54 -3.03 -16.15
CA LYS A 567 -0.94 -1.98 -15.21
C LYS A 567 -2.46 -2.02 -15.03
N LEU A 568 -2.90 -2.00 -13.77
CA LEU A 568 -4.31 -1.87 -13.41
C LEU A 568 -4.80 -0.45 -13.69
N THR A 569 -6.09 -0.28 -13.94
CA THR A 569 -6.71 1.06 -13.94
C THR A 569 -6.66 1.67 -12.54
N ASP A 570 -6.90 2.97 -12.41
CA ASP A 570 -6.86 3.64 -11.11
C ASP A 570 -7.97 3.11 -10.17
N GLU A 571 -9.14 2.76 -10.71
CA GLU A 571 -10.25 2.14 -9.97
C GLU A 571 -9.88 0.73 -9.51
N GLN A 572 -9.33 -0.09 -10.40
CA GLN A 572 -8.86 -1.44 -10.06
C GLN A 572 -7.72 -1.40 -9.04
N ALA A 573 -6.82 -0.42 -9.14
CA ALA A 573 -5.76 -0.20 -8.17
C ALA A 573 -6.32 0.21 -6.79
N ALA A 574 -7.34 1.07 -6.74
CA ALA A 574 -8.01 1.43 -5.49
C ALA A 574 -8.73 0.24 -4.85
N ALA A 575 -9.41 -0.59 -5.65
CA ALA A 575 -10.01 -1.84 -5.20
C ALA A 575 -8.93 -2.80 -4.66
N MET A 576 -7.82 -2.96 -5.37
CA MET A 576 -6.67 -3.77 -4.95
C MET A 576 -6.09 -3.28 -3.61
N ILE A 577 -5.97 -1.97 -3.41
CA ILE A 577 -5.51 -1.38 -2.15
C ILE A 577 -6.46 -1.76 -1.02
N THR A 578 -7.77 -1.71 -1.24
CA THR A 578 -8.77 -2.10 -0.23
C THR A 578 -8.62 -3.55 0.20
N VAL A 579 -8.31 -4.46 -0.75
CA VAL A 579 -8.06 -5.88 -0.45
C VAL A 579 -6.72 -6.09 0.27
N ALA A 580 -5.67 -5.34 -0.12
CA ALA A 580 -4.32 -5.51 0.41
C ALA A 580 -4.05 -4.76 1.72
N CYS A 581 -4.79 -3.71 2.04
CA CYS A 581 -4.56 -2.85 3.19
C CYS A 581 -5.15 -3.46 4.47
N GLN A 582 -4.37 -4.37 5.07
CA GLN A 582 -4.76 -5.12 6.26
C GLN A 582 -4.10 -4.53 7.51
N SER A 583 -4.87 -4.43 8.60
CA SER A 583 -4.37 -4.04 9.91
C SER A 583 -3.29 -5.01 10.41
N PRO A 584 -2.43 -4.59 11.35
CA PRO A 584 -1.30 -5.40 11.82
C PRO A 584 -1.70 -6.79 12.35
N ASN A 585 -2.78 -6.89 13.14
CA ASN A 585 -3.30 -8.16 13.64
C ASN A 585 -3.77 -9.08 12.50
N VAL A 586 -4.58 -8.58 11.56
CA VAL A 586 -5.10 -9.38 10.45
C VAL A 586 -3.95 -9.88 9.56
N ASN A 587 -2.99 -9.00 9.27
CA ASN A 587 -1.80 -9.35 8.50
C ASN A 587 -0.95 -10.42 9.20
N ARG A 588 -0.72 -10.27 10.52
CA ARG A 588 -0.02 -11.26 11.34
C ARG A 588 -0.73 -12.62 11.33
N ASN A 589 -2.01 -12.65 11.62
CA ASN A 589 -2.81 -13.88 11.68
C ASN A 589 -2.82 -14.58 10.31
N THR A 590 -2.98 -13.81 9.22
CA THR A 590 -2.88 -14.35 7.85
C THR A 590 -1.55 -15.07 7.60
N ILE A 591 -0.43 -14.54 8.12
CA ILE A 591 0.88 -15.20 7.99
C ILE A 591 0.94 -16.47 8.84
N MET A 592 0.52 -16.40 10.10
CA MET A 592 0.62 -17.51 11.06
C MET A 592 -0.29 -18.68 10.70
N ASP A 593 -1.56 -18.39 10.40
CA ASP A 593 -2.61 -19.39 10.27
C ASP A 593 -2.60 -20.03 8.87
N ASN A 594 -2.44 -19.19 7.85
CA ASN A 594 -2.52 -19.60 6.45
C ASN A 594 -1.15 -19.62 5.76
N GLY A 595 -0.29 -18.65 6.05
CA GLY A 595 0.98 -18.47 5.37
C GLY A 595 1.97 -19.61 5.61
N LEU A 596 2.24 -19.94 6.87
CA LEU A 596 3.22 -20.99 7.20
C LEU A 596 2.76 -22.38 6.74
N ARG A 597 1.48 -22.71 6.93
CA ARG A 597 0.89 -23.97 6.41
C ARG A 597 0.92 -24.00 4.90
N GLY A 598 0.45 -22.93 4.27
CA GLY A 598 0.46 -22.78 2.84
C GLY A 598 1.86 -22.88 2.26
N LEU A 599 2.89 -22.34 2.88
CA LEU A 599 4.25 -22.43 2.35
C LEU A 599 4.90 -23.80 2.59
N GLY A 600 4.25 -24.71 3.32
CA GLY A 600 4.79 -26.02 3.69
C GLY A 600 5.81 -25.96 4.83
N PHE A 601 5.79 -24.89 5.64
CA PHE A 601 6.77 -24.67 6.71
C PHE A 601 6.38 -25.36 8.03
N LEU A 602 5.07 -25.53 8.30
CA LEU A 602 4.59 -26.26 9.48
C LEU A 602 4.45 -27.76 9.22
N ASN A 603 3.96 -28.13 8.04
CA ASN A 603 3.88 -29.51 7.59
C ASN A 603 5.16 -29.78 6.79
N GLN A 604 6.26 -30.13 7.46
CA GLN A 604 7.57 -30.32 6.83
C GLN A 604 7.46 -31.35 5.70
N GLY A 605 7.34 -30.85 4.46
CA GLY A 605 7.26 -31.69 3.29
C GLY A 605 8.53 -32.52 3.12
N PRO A 606 8.50 -33.58 2.30
CA PRO A 606 9.60 -34.54 2.17
C PRO A 606 10.94 -33.87 1.84
N VAL A 607 10.92 -32.76 1.10
CA VAL A 607 12.10 -31.93 0.79
C VAL A 607 12.71 -31.33 2.04
N LEU A 608 11.97 -30.55 2.85
CA LEU A 608 12.54 -29.91 4.04
C LEU A 608 13.14 -30.93 5.01
N THR A 609 12.44 -32.05 5.21
CA THR A 609 12.88 -33.16 6.06
C THR A 609 14.18 -33.78 5.54
N SER A 610 14.25 -34.10 4.24
CA SER A 610 15.45 -34.70 3.63
C SER A 610 16.66 -33.77 3.65
N PHE A 611 16.42 -32.47 3.53
CA PHE A 611 17.45 -31.44 3.65
C PHE A 611 17.83 -31.12 5.11
N GLY A 612 17.12 -31.67 6.11
CA GLY A 612 17.34 -31.34 7.52
C GLY A 612 17.08 -29.85 7.84
N VAL A 613 16.23 -29.19 7.05
CA VAL A 613 15.88 -27.77 7.22
C VAL A 613 14.54 -27.68 7.94
N SER A 614 14.47 -26.89 9.00
CA SER A 614 13.22 -26.65 9.72
C SER A 614 13.01 -25.16 10.00
N ILE A 615 11.74 -24.74 9.99
CA ILE A 615 11.33 -23.37 10.23
C ILE A 615 10.58 -23.31 11.56
N GLY A 616 10.91 -22.34 12.40
CA GLY A 616 10.20 -22.10 13.65
C GLY A 616 8.74 -21.71 13.41
N ALA A 617 7.83 -22.20 14.25
CA ALA A 617 6.40 -21.92 14.13
C ALA A 617 6.00 -20.51 14.58
N ASN A 618 6.86 -19.83 15.34
CA ASN A 618 6.56 -18.55 15.96
C ASN A 618 7.32 -17.39 15.30
N MET A 619 6.64 -16.26 15.15
CA MET A 619 7.28 -14.99 14.81
C MET A 619 8.39 -14.67 15.81
N ARG A 620 9.53 -14.22 15.30
CA ARG A 620 10.66 -13.83 16.13
C ARG A 620 10.32 -12.58 16.95
N VAL A 621 10.67 -12.63 18.23
CA VAL A 621 10.68 -11.46 19.13
C VAL A 621 12.04 -10.79 18.99
N VAL A 622 12.04 -9.46 18.85
CA VAL A 622 13.23 -8.62 18.73
C VAL A 622 13.13 -7.43 19.69
N PRO A 623 14.25 -6.99 20.27
CA PRO A 623 14.30 -5.73 20.99
C PRO A 623 14.19 -4.56 19.99
N GLY A 624 13.49 -3.52 20.40
CA GLY A 624 13.41 -2.24 19.73
C GLY A 624 13.44 -1.10 20.74
N ARG A 625 13.46 0.13 20.23
CA ARG A 625 13.36 1.34 21.04
C ARG A 625 12.39 2.32 20.39
N ILE A 626 11.68 3.13 21.17
CA ILE A 626 10.91 4.27 20.66
C ILE A 626 11.74 5.52 20.91
N LEU A 627 12.28 6.09 19.83
CA LEU A 627 13.03 7.35 19.89
C LEU A 627 12.11 8.51 20.29
N PRO A 628 12.61 9.49 21.05
CA PRO A 628 11.83 10.67 21.40
C PRO A 628 11.42 11.44 20.13
N LYS A 629 10.23 12.05 20.18
CA LYS A 629 9.74 12.94 19.13
C LYS A 629 10.60 14.21 19.12
N PRO A 630 11.07 14.69 17.96
CA PRO A 630 11.81 15.95 17.88
C PRO A 630 10.89 17.12 18.24
N ARG A 631 11.44 18.21 18.78
CA ARG A 631 10.69 19.45 18.97
C ARG A 631 10.79 20.30 17.71
N LEU A 632 9.63 20.74 17.22
CA LEU A 632 9.52 21.57 16.02
C LEU A 632 9.31 23.03 16.44
N LYS A 633 9.99 23.96 15.80
CA LYS A 633 9.81 25.40 15.97
C LYS A 633 9.14 26.03 14.75
N TYR A 634 8.07 26.76 15.01
CA TYR A 634 7.44 27.71 14.10
C TYR A 634 7.90 29.14 14.46
N ALA A 635 7.33 30.17 13.84
CA ALA A 635 7.67 31.56 14.16
C ALA A 635 7.49 31.86 15.66
N ASN A 636 8.25 32.84 16.16
CA ASN A 636 8.26 33.25 17.57
C ASN A 636 8.58 32.09 18.54
N ASN A 637 9.34 31.09 18.09
CA ASN A 637 9.73 29.91 18.87
C ASN A 637 8.55 29.06 19.38
N VAL A 638 7.35 29.17 18.79
CA VAL A 638 6.19 28.37 19.18
C VAL A 638 6.37 26.93 18.69
N SER A 639 6.16 25.96 19.58
CA SER A 639 6.25 24.53 19.28
C SER A 639 4.86 23.88 19.28
N PRO A 640 4.40 23.27 18.16
CA PRO A 640 3.13 22.58 18.14
C PRO A 640 3.23 21.24 18.89
N GLY A 641 2.12 20.80 19.48
CA GLY A 641 2.01 19.46 20.04
C GLY A 641 2.02 18.40 18.93
N VAL A 642 2.90 17.39 19.08
CA VAL A 642 2.99 16.24 18.17
C VAL A 642 2.29 15.03 18.80
N ASP A 643 1.25 14.54 18.14
CA ASP A 643 0.44 13.42 18.60
C ASP A 643 1.15 12.05 18.47
N ASP A 644 0.48 10.98 18.88
CA ASP A 644 1.01 9.61 18.84
C ASP A 644 1.03 8.98 17.45
N TYR A 645 0.53 9.68 16.44
CA TYR A 645 0.69 9.33 15.03
C TYR A 645 1.82 10.12 14.36
N ALA A 646 2.62 10.87 15.14
CA ALA A 646 3.63 11.79 14.65
C ALA A 646 3.04 12.86 13.71
N SER A 647 1.82 13.30 14.02
CA SER A 647 1.10 14.36 13.33
C SER A 647 0.96 15.57 14.24
N TRP A 648 0.91 16.75 13.65
CA TRP A 648 0.53 17.99 14.31
C TRP A 648 -0.38 18.81 13.39
N ASN A 649 -0.83 19.97 13.85
CA ASN A 649 -1.65 20.88 13.04
C ASN A 649 -1.12 22.32 13.12
N LEU A 650 -1.63 23.18 12.24
CA LEU A 650 -1.19 24.56 12.09
C LEU A 650 -2.00 25.57 12.93
N ARG A 651 -2.83 25.12 13.88
CA ARG A 651 -3.62 26.03 14.72
C ARG A 651 -2.70 26.74 15.71
N GLY A 652 -2.79 28.07 15.76
CA GLY A 652 -2.02 28.89 16.70
C GLY A 652 -0.54 29.02 16.37
N VAL A 653 -0.09 28.57 15.18
CA VAL A 653 1.30 28.71 14.72
C VAL A 653 1.38 29.46 13.39
N ARG A 654 2.52 30.10 13.13
CA ARG A 654 2.85 30.77 11.86
C ARG A 654 4.15 30.22 11.30
N PHE A 655 4.28 30.12 9.98
CA PHE A 655 5.48 29.62 9.31
C PHE A 655 6.75 30.30 9.84
N ALA A 656 7.80 29.52 10.08
CA ALA A 656 9.06 30.02 10.63
C ALA A 656 9.67 31.17 9.79
N ALA A 657 9.47 31.15 8.48
CA ALA A 657 9.65 32.29 7.60
C ALA A 657 8.57 32.27 6.50
N GLY A 658 7.71 33.29 6.47
CA GLY A 658 6.68 33.44 5.45
C GLY A 658 7.20 34.09 4.17
N ALA A 659 7.01 33.44 3.03
CA ALA A 659 7.34 33.97 1.72
C ALA A 659 6.40 35.11 1.29
N ARG A 660 6.81 35.81 0.23
CA ARG A 660 6.00 36.85 -0.43
C ARG A 660 5.19 36.24 -1.57
N LEU A 661 3.90 36.56 -1.62
CA LEU A 661 2.95 36.14 -2.66
C LEU A 661 2.21 37.39 -3.18
N GLU A 662 2.84 38.08 -4.12
CA GLU A 662 2.36 39.38 -4.64
C GLU A 662 1.89 39.24 -6.08
N ASN A 663 2.77 38.81 -7.00
CA ASN A 663 2.46 38.59 -8.40
C ASN A 663 2.09 37.12 -8.66
N TRP A 664 0.84 36.74 -8.44
CA TRP A 664 0.33 35.37 -8.65
C TRP A 664 -1.03 35.38 -9.34
N ALA A 665 -1.40 34.27 -9.98
CA ALA A 665 -2.63 34.16 -10.76
C ALA A 665 -3.40 32.85 -10.46
N ILE A 666 -4.64 32.78 -10.94
CA ILE A 666 -5.49 31.60 -10.84
C ILE A 666 -5.84 31.12 -12.24
N LEU A 667 -5.69 29.82 -12.47
CA LEU A 667 -6.09 29.15 -13.71
C LEU A 667 -7.23 28.18 -13.42
N LEU A 668 -8.40 28.45 -13.99
CA LEU A 668 -9.56 27.56 -13.96
C LEU A 668 -9.50 26.60 -15.14
N ILE A 669 -9.51 25.29 -14.86
CA ILE A 669 -9.59 24.25 -15.89
C ILE A 669 -11.02 23.74 -15.96
N GLY A 670 -11.71 24.06 -17.05
CA GLY A 670 -13.02 23.49 -17.39
C GLY A 670 -12.85 22.24 -18.25
N ASP A 671 -13.29 21.08 -17.77
CA ASP A 671 -13.23 19.79 -18.48
C ASP A 671 -14.59 19.07 -18.44
N ARG A 672 -15.67 19.86 -18.40
CA ARG A 672 -17.09 19.43 -18.49
C ARG A 672 -17.51 18.48 -17.36
N ASN A 673 -16.96 18.66 -16.16
CA ASN A 673 -17.34 17.96 -14.96
C ASN A 673 -18.38 18.75 -14.15
N ARG A 674 -19.14 18.05 -13.30
CA ARG A 674 -20.26 18.63 -12.54
C ARG A 674 -19.83 19.66 -11.48
N ASP A 675 -18.66 19.48 -10.87
CA ASP A 675 -18.23 20.24 -9.70
C ASP A 675 -17.43 21.52 -10.04
N GLU A 676 -17.41 21.94 -11.31
CA GLU A 676 -16.63 23.10 -11.78
C GLU A 676 -17.17 24.46 -11.28
N PHE A 677 -16.33 25.49 -11.33
CA PHE A 677 -16.76 26.87 -11.15
C PHE A 677 -17.34 27.39 -12.48
N SER A 678 -18.34 28.28 -12.43
CA SER A 678 -18.99 28.78 -13.64
C SER A 678 -18.10 29.71 -14.49
N GLY A 679 -17.07 30.28 -13.88
CA GLY A 679 -16.07 31.11 -14.56
C GLY A 679 -15.34 32.05 -13.60
N PRO A 680 -14.59 33.04 -14.12
CA PRO A 680 -13.82 33.98 -13.32
C PRO A 680 -14.66 34.83 -12.35
N GLN A 681 -15.94 35.05 -12.65
CA GLN A 681 -16.87 35.86 -11.86
C GLN A 681 -17.72 35.04 -10.87
N ASP A 682 -17.42 33.75 -10.69
CA ASP A 682 -18.18 32.89 -9.77
C ASP A 682 -18.03 33.37 -8.30
N PRO A 683 -19.12 33.69 -7.59
CA PRO A 683 -19.04 34.12 -6.19
C PRO A 683 -18.40 33.09 -5.26
N ALA A 684 -18.61 31.79 -5.52
CA ALA A 684 -18.01 30.73 -4.72
C ALA A 684 -16.50 30.65 -4.94
N LEU A 685 -16.03 30.98 -6.14
CA LEU A 685 -14.59 31.09 -6.42
C LEU A 685 -13.99 32.24 -5.61
N LYS A 686 -14.62 33.43 -5.64
CA LYS A 686 -14.15 34.59 -4.86
C LYS A 686 -14.00 34.25 -3.37
N ASN A 687 -15.00 33.60 -2.78
CA ASN A 687 -14.95 33.16 -1.38
C ASN A 687 -13.79 32.18 -1.11
N VAL A 688 -13.52 31.26 -2.05
CA VAL A 688 -12.39 30.34 -1.95
C VAL A 688 -11.05 31.07 -2.01
N ILE A 689 -10.92 32.06 -2.90
CA ILE A 689 -9.72 32.89 -3.04
C ILE A 689 -9.48 33.69 -1.76
N ASP A 690 -10.51 34.38 -1.27
CA ASP A 690 -10.45 35.20 -0.05
C ASP A 690 -10.08 34.36 1.18
N GLY A 691 -10.71 33.19 1.32
CA GLY A 691 -10.41 32.25 2.38
C GLY A 691 -8.97 31.73 2.30
N PHE A 692 -8.48 31.43 1.10
CA PHE A 692 -7.11 30.98 0.90
C PHE A 692 -6.08 32.09 1.17
N MET A 693 -6.30 33.31 0.67
CA MET A 693 -5.45 34.46 0.97
C MET A 693 -5.38 34.73 2.47
N THR A 694 -6.54 34.69 3.15
CA THR A 694 -6.62 34.84 4.61
C THR A 694 -5.82 33.75 5.32
N MET A 695 -5.93 32.50 4.87
CA MET A 695 -5.12 31.40 5.41
C MET A 695 -3.62 31.64 5.24
N CYS A 696 -3.17 32.08 4.06
CA CYS A 696 -1.76 32.40 3.82
C CYS A 696 -1.26 33.53 4.74
N ARG A 697 -2.03 34.61 4.89
CA ARG A 697 -1.69 35.74 5.79
C ARG A 697 -1.65 35.31 7.26
N THR A 698 -2.67 34.59 7.71
CA THR A 698 -2.74 34.08 9.10
C THR A 698 -1.65 33.06 9.40
N SER A 699 -1.18 32.33 8.39
CA SER A 699 -0.02 31.44 8.47
C SER A 699 1.33 32.19 8.44
N GLY A 700 1.34 33.52 8.28
CA GLY A 700 2.55 34.34 8.33
C GLY A 700 3.17 34.71 6.98
N MET A 701 2.52 34.40 5.86
CA MET A 701 2.99 34.83 4.53
C MET A 701 2.60 36.29 4.25
N HIS A 702 3.41 36.97 3.45
CA HIS A 702 3.11 38.32 2.95
C HIS A 702 2.31 38.18 1.65
N VAL A 703 0.99 38.38 1.71
CA VAL A 703 0.10 38.29 0.54
C VAL A 703 -0.37 39.67 0.16
N GLY A 704 -0.23 40.04 -1.12
CA GLY A 704 -0.71 41.30 -1.67
C GLY A 704 -2.18 41.60 -1.33
N GLY A 705 -2.54 42.89 -1.29
CA GLY A 705 -3.90 43.33 -0.96
C GLY A 705 -4.91 43.15 -2.11
N GLU A 706 -4.43 43.14 -3.35
CA GLU A 706 -5.25 43.03 -4.56
C GLU A 706 -5.65 41.58 -4.86
N GLN A 707 -6.79 41.42 -5.56
CA GLN A 707 -7.22 40.12 -6.05
C GLN A 707 -6.30 39.64 -7.18
N PRO A 708 -5.91 38.36 -7.20
CA PRO A 708 -5.11 37.82 -8.31
C PRO A 708 -5.93 37.78 -9.61
N PRO A 709 -5.31 38.00 -10.78
CA PRO A 709 -5.96 37.76 -12.05
C PRO A 709 -6.40 36.29 -12.19
N VAL A 710 -7.59 36.09 -12.76
CA VAL A 710 -8.19 34.78 -12.98
C VAL A 710 -8.37 34.56 -14.48
N VAL A 711 -7.81 33.48 -15.00
CA VAL A 711 -7.99 33.03 -16.40
C VAL A 711 -8.62 31.64 -16.44
N SER A 712 -9.33 31.34 -17.53
CA SER A 712 -10.02 30.06 -17.70
C SER A 712 -9.56 29.38 -18.99
N ALA A 713 -9.36 28.07 -18.93
CA ALA A 713 -9.12 27.21 -20.08
C ALA A 713 -10.23 26.16 -20.16
N ASN A 714 -11.12 26.31 -21.15
CA ASN A 714 -12.19 25.35 -21.42
C ASN A 714 -11.68 24.30 -22.40
N LEU A 715 -11.41 23.11 -21.88
CA LEU A 715 -10.71 22.08 -22.63
C LEU A 715 -11.62 21.41 -23.68
N PRO A 716 -11.04 20.96 -24.81
CA PRO A 716 -11.76 20.16 -25.78
C PRO A 716 -12.22 18.82 -25.15
N PRO A 717 -13.27 18.18 -25.73
CA PRO A 717 -13.69 16.85 -25.29
C PRO A 717 -12.53 15.84 -25.37
N LYS A 718 -12.61 14.77 -24.59
CA LYS A 718 -11.64 13.67 -24.69
C LYS A 718 -11.77 13.00 -26.06
N ASP A 719 -10.68 12.96 -26.80
CA ASP A 719 -10.56 12.25 -28.07
C ASP A 719 -9.65 11.03 -27.88
N THR A 720 -10.12 9.87 -28.34
CA THR A 720 -9.32 8.64 -28.36
C THR A 720 -8.11 8.72 -29.29
N ALA A 721 -8.14 9.59 -30.31
CA ALA A 721 -7.01 9.84 -31.21
C ALA A 721 -5.93 10.73 -30.57
N ASP A 722 -6.27 11.55 -29.56
CA ASP A 722 -5.32 12.35 -28.78
C ASP A 722 -5.33 11.93 -27.29
N PRO A 723 -4.78 10.74 -26.97
CA PRO A 723 -4.76 10.25 -25.60
C PRO A 723 -3.90 11.12 -24.67
N LEU A 724 -2.96 11.91 -25.21
CA LEU A 724 -2.09 12.81 -24.44
C LEU A 724 -2.73 14.17 -24.16
N ARG A 725 -3.92 14.43 -24.69
CA ARG A 725 -4.67 15.68 -24.52
C ARG A 725 -3.84 16.90 -24.98
N SER A 726 -3.13 16.76 -26.08
CA SER A 726 -2.21 17.74 -26.66
C SER A 726 -2.91 19.07 -26.96
N GLU A 727 -4.08 19.04 -27.61
CA GLU A 727 -4.87 20.24 -27.90
C GLU A 727 -5.31 20.96 -26.63
N ALA A 728 -5.68 20.20 -25.59
CA ALA A 728 -6.04 20.78 -24.30
C ALA A 728 -4.85 21.50 -23.64
N ILE A 729 -3.61 21.02 -23.83
CA ILE A 729 -2.42 21.72 -23.34
C ILE A 729 -2.15 23.01 -24.13
N VAL A 730 -2.47 23.06 -25.42
CA VAL A 730 -2.42 24.29 -26.23
C VAL A 730 -3.40 25.32 -25.68
N THR A 731 -4.66 24.94 -25.43
CA THR A 731 -5.65 25.84 -24.82
C THR A 731 -5.21 26.38 -23.46
N ILE A 732 -4.58 25.54 -22.63
CA ILE A 732 -4.02 25.97 -21.35
C ILE A 732 -2.89 26.99 -21.55
N ARG A 733 -2.02 26.77 -22.54
CA ARG A 733 -0.93 27.69 -22.88
C ARG A 733 -1.47 29.05 -23.30
N GLU A 734 -2.46 29.10 -24.18
CA GLU A 734 -3.10 30.34 -24.63
C GLU A 734 -3.71 31.12 -23.47
N ALA A 735 -4.43 30.44 -22.56
CA ALA A 735 -5.00 31.06 -21.37
C ALA A 735 -3.93 31.66 -20.45
N LEU A 736 -2.79 30.97 -20.28
CA LEU A 736 -1.67 31.49 -19.49
C LEU A 736 -0.94 32.65 -20.19
N MET A 737 -0.82 32.62 -21.52
CA MET A 737 -0.20 33.70 -22.29
C MET A 737 -1.08 34.95 -22.41
N GLY A 738 -2.40 34.81 -22.20
CA GLY A 738 -3.32 35.93 -22.10
C GLY A 738 -3.21 36.74 -20.80
N LEU A 739 -2.40 36.32 -19.82
CA LEU A 739 -2.11 37.11 -18.63
C LEU A 739 -1.23 38.31 -18.99
N GLY A 740 -1.65 39.52 -18.59
CA GLY A 740 -0.94 40.76 -18.93
C GLY A 740 0.47 40.88 -18.33
N SER A 741 0.73 40.21 -17.21
CA SER A 741 2.06 40.05 -16.64
C SER A 741 2.32 38.58 -16.33
N ARG A 742 3.59 38.19 -16.40
CA ARG A 742 4.02 36.82 -16.07
C ARG A 742 3.95 36.61 -14.55
N PRO A 743 3.11 35.72 -14.03
CA PRO A 743 3.01 35.48 -12.59
C PRO A 743 4.20 34.67 -12.07
N SER A 744 4.59 34.91 -10.83
CA SER A 744 5.57 34.10 -10.10
C SER A 744 5.02 32.72 -9.72
N LEU A 745 3.71 32.64 -9.48
CA LEU A 745 2.99 31.41 -9.16
C LEU A 745 1.58 31.39 -9.74
N VAL A 746 1.14 30.23 -10.20
CA VAL A 746 -0.24 29.98 -10.63
C VAL A 746 -0.89 28.90 -9.76
N LEU A 747 -2.00 29.24 -9.13
CA LEU A 747 -2.88 28.29 -8.45
C LEU A 747 -3.86 27.71 -9.49
N VAL A 748 -3.69 26.43 -9.80
CA VAL A 748 -4.46 25.74 -10.85
C VAL A 748 -5.62 24.96 -10.23
N MET A 749 -6.84 25.29 -10.64
CA MET A 749 -8.07 24.64 -10.22
C MET A 749 -8.44 23.53 -11.21
N LEU A 750 -8.11 22.28 -10.87
CA LEU A 750 -8.39 21.11 -11.69
C LEU A 750 -9.82 20.60 -11.47
N SER A 751 -10.54 20.43 -12.58
CA SER A 751 -11.90 19.88 -12.61
C SER A 751 -11.98 18.43 -12.11
N ASN A 752 -11.02 17.58 -12.49
CA ASN A 752 -11.05 16.15 -12.22
C ASN A 752 -9.62 15.58 -11.96
N ASN A 753 -9.47 14.26 -11.99
CA ASN A 753 -8.19 13.56 -11.80
C ASN A 753 -7.50 13.24 -13.16
N ASP A 754 -7.75 13.99 -14.23
CA ASP A 754 -7.13 13.72 -15.53
C ASP A 754 -5.60 13.89 -15.44
N LYS A 755 -4.93 12.74 -15.47
CA LYS A 755 -3.49 12.65 -15.32
C LYS A 755 -2.75 13.27 -16.50
N ASN A 756 -3.28 13.20 -17.71
CA ASN A 756 -2.64 13.74 -18.92
C ASN A 756 -2.63 15.27 -18.88
N ILE A 757 -3.72 15.88 -18.40
CA ILE A 757 -3.78 17.33 -18.15
C ILE A 757 -2.78 17.74 -17.07
N TYR A 758 -2.74 17.04 -15.94
CA TYR A 758 -1.78 17.37 -14.88
C TYR A 758 -0.32 17.27 -15.36
N GLU A 759 0.07 16.15 -15.98
CA GLU A 759 1.45 15.95 -16.46
C GLU A 759 1.81 16.94 -17.56
N GLY A 760 0.87 17.25 -18.47
CA GLY A 760 1.07 18.24 -19.52
C GLY A 760 1.18 19.66 -19.03
N LEU A 761 0.37 20.05 -18.04
CA LEU A 761 0.47 21.34 -17.40
C LEU A 761 1.80 21.50 -16.65
N LYS A 762 2.28 20.46 -15.95
CA LYS A 762 3.59 20.49 -15.28
C LYS A 762 4.74 20.62 -16.26
N TYR A 763 4.69 19.88 -17.38
CA TYR A 763 5.68 20.04 -18.44
C TYR A 763 5.67 21.46 -19.02
N LEU A 764 4.49 21.96 -19.39
CA LEU A 764 4.34 23.32 -19.92
C LEU A 764 4.88 24.37 -18.95
N CYS A 765 4.50 24.33 -17.69
CA CYS A 765 4.87 25.38 -16.74
C CYS A 765 6.31 25.25 -16.23
N ASP A 766 6.80 24.03 -15.94
CA ASP A 766 8.13 23.86 -15.33
C ASP A 766 9.26 23.95 -16.38
N VAL A 767 9.05 23.39 -17.58
CA VAL A 767 10.07 23.28 -18.64
C VAL A 767 9.93 24.41 -19.68
N CYS A 768 8.71 24.64 -20.18
CA CYS A 768 8.53 25.56 -21.30
C CYS A 768 8.36 27.02 -20.87
N LEU A 769 7.56 27.27 -19.83
CA LEU A 769 7.23 28.62 -19.41
C LEU A 769 8.14 29.10 -18.29
N GLY A 770 8.48 28.28 -17.30
CA GLY A 770 9.22 28.67 -16.09
C GLY A 770 8.35 29.33 -15.02
N ILE A 771 7.12 28.83 -14.83
CA ILE A 771 6.12 29.37 -13.90
C ILE A 771 5.84 28.34 -12.80
N ALA A 772 5.97 28.73 -11.54
CA ALA A 772 5.67 27.83 -10.43
C ALA A 772 4.16 27.54 -10.39
N THR A 773 3.77 26.27 -10.21
CA THR A 773 2.35 25.89 -10.16
C THR A 773 1.99 25.06 -8.94
N VAL A 774 0.84 25.34 -8.35
CA VAL A 774 0.21 24.53 -7.30
C VAL A 774 -1.17 24.12 -7.79
N CYS A 775 -1.41 22.82 -7.92
CA CYS A 775 -2.67 22.30 -8.45
C CYS A 775 -3.56 21.83 -7.30
N VAL A 776 -4.83 22.21 -7.33
CA VAL A 776 -5.86 21.82 -6.36
C VAL A 776 -7.07 21.27 -7.11
N ARG A 777 -7.81 20.34 -6.50
CA ARG A 777 -9.06 19.86 -7.10
C ARG A 777 -10.21 20.73 -6.67
N VAL A 778 -11.06 21.13 -7.63
CA VAL A 778 -12.25 21.95 -7.35
C VAL A 778 -13.16 21.27 -6.32
N ALA A 779 -13.47 19.99 -6.51
CA ALA A 779 -14.29 19.20 -5.59
C ALA A 779 -13.72 19.08 -4.15
N LYS A 780 -12.41 19.32 -3.95
CA LYS A 780 -11.80 19.32 -2.61
C LYS A 780 -11.76 20.72 -2.00
N ILE A 781 -11.36 21.71 -2.78
CA ILE A 781 -11.15 23.08 -2.28
C ILE A 781 -12.46 23.81 -1.97
N ARG A 782 -13.57 23.45 -2.64
CA ARG A 782 -14.91 23.98 -2.37
C ARG A 782 -15.59 23.38 -1.15
N LYS A 783 -15.11 22.24 -0.64
CA LYS A 783 -15.78 21.51 0.43
C LYS A 783 -15.64 22.25 1.76
N GLU A 784 -16.73 22.88 2.21
CA GLU A 784 -16.78 23.68 3.45
C GLU A 784 -16.24 22.90 4.67
N LYS A 785 -16.70 21.66 4.84
CA LYS A 785 -16.22 20.79 5.93
C LYS A 785 -14.74 20.42 5.70
N GLY A 786 -13.87 20.98 6.53
CA GLY A 786 -12.42 20.75 6.48
C GLY A 786 -11.68 21.68 5.51
N GLN A 787 -12.35 22.69 4.94
CA GLN A 787 -11.77 23.60 3.96
C GLN A 787 -10.53 24.32 4.49
N LEU A 788 -10.59 24.87 5.70
CA LEU A 788 -9.46 25.58 6.33
C LEU A 788 -8.23 24.70 6.46
N HIS A 789 -8.41 23.41 6.82
CA HIS A 789 -7.30 22.47 6.87
C HIS A 789 -6.72 22.20 5.48
N TYR A 790 -7.56 22.11 4.45
CA TYR A 790 -7.11 21.98 3.07
C TYR A 790 -6.34 23.22 2.61
N PHE A 791 -6.83 24.44 2.89
CA PHE A 791 -6.12 25.68 2.61
C PHE A 791 -4.75 25.73 3.29
N ALA A 792 -4.68 25.34 4.57
CA ALA A 792 -3.42 25.36 5.31
C ALA A 792 -2.39 24.39 4.70
N ASN A 793 -2.82 23.20 4.26
CA ASN A 793 -1.94 22.25 3.55
C ASN A 793 -1.50 22.76 2.16
N VAL A 794 -2.35 23.52 1.47
CA VAL A 794 -1.97 24.18 0.21
C VAL A 794 -0.97 25.31 0.49
N ALA A 795 -1.18 26.11 1.54
CA ALA A 795 -0.29 27.19 1.96
C ALA A 795 1.12 26.68 2.31
N LEU A 796 1.25 25.51 2.95
CA LEU A 796 2.56 24.86 3.17
C LEU A 796 3.36 24.72 1.87
N LYS A 797 2.69 24.30 0.79
CA LYS A 797 3.35 24.12 -0.52
C LYS A 797 3.69 25.45 -1.18
N VAL A 798 2.76 26.41 -1.12
CA VAL A 798 2.97 27.75 -1.69
C VAL A 798 4.17 28.42 -1.01
N ASN A 799 4.20 28.42 0.32
CA ASN A 799 5.29 29.02 1.09
C ASN A 799 6.65 28.45 0.69
N MET A 800 6.79 27.12 0.62
CA MET A 800 8.05 26.48 0.24
C MET A 800 8.46 26.78 -1.22
N LYS A 801 7.52 26.79 -2.17
CA LYS A 801 7.82 27.11 -3.58
C LYS A 801 8.25 28.55 -3.79
N MET A 802 7.77 29.45 -2.93
CA MET A 802 8.14 30.87 -2.93
C MET A 802 9.35 31.18 -2.04
N GLY A 803 10.11 30.16 -1.60
CA GLY A 803 11.36 30.33 -0.86
C GLY A 803 11.21 30.49 0.67
N GLY A 804 9.99 30.35 1.21
CA GLY A 804 9.73 30.42 2.64
C GLY A 804 10.16 29.15 3.41
N VAL A 805 10.00 29.18 4.73
CA VAL A 805 10.30 28.07 5.63
C VAL A 805 9.10 27.80 6.53
N ASN A 806 8.51 26.60 6.40
CA ASN A 806 7.33 26.24 7.19
C ASN A 806 7.67 26.06 8.68
N HIS A 807 8.64 25.20 8.98
CA HIS A 807 9.05 24.87 10.34
C HIS A 807 10.51 24.43 10.37
N LYS A 808 11.11 24.45 11.57
CA LYS A 808 12.51 24.09 11.85
C LYS A 808 12.58 23.09 12.99
N LEU A 809 13.71 22.42 13.15
CA LEU A 809 14.03 21.74 14.41
C LEU A 809 14.38 22.79 15.48
N ASP A 810 14.10 22.50 16.74
CA ASP A 810 14.62 23.29 17.85
C ASP A 810 16.15 23.17 17.96
N GLU A 811 16.77 24.03 18.76
CA GLU A 811 18.24 24.12 18.86
C GLU A 811 18.86 22.85 19.45
N ASP A 812 18.19 22.18 20.40
CA ASP A 812 18.73 20.97 21.03
C ASP A 812 18.66 19.78 20.08
N THR A 813 17.49 19.54 19.46
CA THR A 813 17.34 18.47 18.47
C THR A 813 18.21 18.73 17.23
N GLY A 814 18.31 20.00 16.80
CA GLY A 814 19.06 20.42 15.62
C GLY A 814 20.57 20.59 15.84
N ARG A 815 21.07 20.51 17.09
CA ARG A 815 22.46 20.85 17.47
C ARG A 815 23.49 20.11 16.65
N TRP A 816 23.26 18.82 16.40
CA TRP A 816 24.17 18.01 15.60
C TRP A 816 24.33 18.60 14.20
N LEU A 817 23.25 19.05 13.56
CA LEU A 817 23.26 19.60 12.21
C LEU A 817 23.89 21.01 12.15
N SER A 818 23.59 21.86 13.13
CA SER A 818 24.01 23.27 13.14
C SER A 818 25.42 23.52 13.66
N SER A 819 25.98 22.60 14.47
CA SER A 819 27.31 22.76 15.09
C SER A 819 28.48 22.81 14.10
N VAL A 820 28.35 22.18 12.94
CA VAL A 820 29.37 22.16 11.89
C VAL A 820 28.69 22.38 10.55
N PRO A 821 29.23 23.22 9.63
CA PRO A 821 28.65 23.44 8.30
C PRO A 821 28.39 22.12 7.55
N THR A 822 27.13 21.76 7.43
CA THR A 822 26.67 20.45 6.95
C THR A 822 25.65 20.62 5.85
N MET A 823 25.81 19.84 4.77
CA MET A 823 24.81 19.73 3.72
C MET A 823 24.16 18.36 3.79
N VAL A 824 22.83 18.34 3.83
CA VAL A 824 22.05 17.10 3.76
C VAL A 824 21.56 16.93 2.33
N VAL A 825 21.84 15.77 1.75
CA VAL A 825 21.55 15.46 0.35
C VAL A 825 20.60 14.28 0.27
N GLY A 826 19.65 14.33 -0.66
CA GLY A 826 18.81 13.19 -1.04
C GLY A 826 19.03 12.86 -2.51
N THR A 827 19.11 11.58 -2.85
CA THR A 827 19.25 11.16 -4.25
C THR A 827 18.32 9.99 -4.57
N ASP A 828 17.82 9.93 -5.80
CA ASP A 828 16.95 8.84 -6.28
C ASP A 828 17.11 8.63 -7.78
N VAL A 829 16.74 7.44 -8.25
CA VAL A 829 16.66 7.10 -9.67
C VAL A 829 15.36 6.33 -9.91
N ILE A 830 14.59 6.75 -10.92
CA ILE A 830 13.38 6.04 -11.34
C ILE A 830 13.54 5.46 -12.75
N HIS A 831 12.99 4.28 -12.97
CA HIS A 831 13.06 3.57 -14.24
C HIS A 831 11.71 3.55 -14.97
N PRO A 832 11.71 3.32 -16.29
CA PRO A 832 10.50 3.04 -17.06
C PRO A 832 9.73 1.82 -16.58
N ASP A 833 8.40 1.98 -16.53
CA ASP A 833 7.47 0.91 -16.18
C ASP A 833 7.30 -0.08 -17.34
N PRO A 834 6.83 -1.31 -17.07
CA PRO A 834 6.37 -2.19 -18.13
C PRO A 834 5.26 -1.52 -18.96
N GLY A 835 5.51 -1.33 -20.26
CA GLY A 835 4.60 -0.66 -21.19
C GLY A 835 5.05 0.74 -21.64
N SER A 836 6.12 1.29 -21.06
CA SER A 836 6.80 2.46 -21.63
C SER A 836 7.50 2.09 -22.96
N ALA A 837 7.73 3.08 -23.82
CA ALA A 837 8.48 2.89 -25.06
C ALA A 837 9.86 2.28 -24.77
N MET A 838 10.29 1.32 -25.59
CA MET A 838 11.64 0.74 -25.47
C MET A 838 12.69 1.86 -25.63
N GLY A 839 13.80 1.79 -24.89
CA GLY A 839 14.78 2.88 -24.85
C GLY A 839 14.41 4.10 -23.97
N THR A 840 13.19 4.20 -23.41
CA THR A 840 12.83 5.32 -22.49
C THR A 840 13.90 5.47 -21.39
N PRO A 841 14.47 6.66 -21.15
CA PRO A 841 15.56 6.84 -20.19
C PRO A 841 15.09 6.70 -18.73
N SER A 842 16.05 6.44 -17.84
CA SER A 842 15.83 6.61 -16.39
C SER A 842 15.97 8.09 -16.03
N ILE A 843 15.42 8.49 -14.87
CA ILE A 843 15.50 9.87 -14.38
C ILE A 843 16.18 9.86 -13.02
N ALA A 844 17.26 10.62 -12.89
CA ALA A 844 18.03 10.79 -11.66
C ALA A 844 17.78 12.17 -11.05
N ALA A 845 17.70 12.23 -9.71
CA ALA A 845 17.55 13.48 -8.98
C ALA A 845 18.55 13.58 -7.83
N VAL A 846 19.12 14.76 -7.65
CA VAL A 846 19.97 15.14 -6.51
C VAL A 846 19.40 16.41 -5.88
N VAL A 847 18.83 16.28 -4.69
CA VAL A 847 18.33 17.40 -3.88
C VAL A 847 19.29 17.67 -2.72
N ALA A 848 19.49 18.93 -2.35
CA ALA A 848 20.37 19.28 -1.23
C ALA A 848 19.85 20.48 -0.46
N SER A 849 20.01 20.45 0.87
CA SER A 849 19.80 21.63 1.72
C SER A 849 20.70 22.76 1.25
N VAL A 850 20.23 24.01 1.28
CA VAL A 850 21.01 25.18 0.83
C VAL A 850 21.66 25.98 1.97
N ASP A 851 21.27 25.70 3.22
CA ASP A 851 21.71 26.44 4.40
C ASP A 851 21.61 25.59 5.69
N ASN A 852 21.89 26.21 6.83
CA ASN A 852 21.79 25.62 8.17
C ASN A 852 20.36 25.56 8.72
N GLN A 853 19.34 25.97 7.95
CA GLN A 853 17.94 25.84 8.34
C GLN A 853 17.34 24.51 7.88
N PHE A 854 17.98 23.84 6.92
CA PHE A 854 17.60 22.53 6.40
C PHE A 854 16.13 22.47 5.94
N ALA A 855 15.64 23.58 5.37
CA ALA A 855 14.25 23.71 4.94
C ALA A 855 14.10 23.62 3.41
N GLN A 856 14.92 24.37 2.68
CA GLN A 856 14.88 24.43 1.21
C GLN A 856 15.79 23.38 0.58
N TYR A 857 15.26 22.60 -0.37
CA TYR A 857 16.00 21.56 -1.10
C TYR A 857 15.82 21.65 -2.62
N PRO A 858 16.43 22.62 -3.31
CA PRO A 858 16.40 22.67 -4.77
C PRO A 858 17.00 21.40 -5.40
N VAL A 859 16.59 21.06 -6.62
CA VAL A 859 16.97 19.80 -7.28
C VAL A 859 17.81 19.98 -8.55
N SER A 860 18.85 19.17 -8.72
CA SER A 860 19.42 18.86 -10.02
C SER A 860 18.72 17.61 -10.56
N LEU A 861 18.18 17.66 -11.77
CA LEU A 861 17.34 16.61 -12.35
C LEU A 861 17.83 16.29 -13.76
N GLU A 862 18.12 15.01 -14.03
CA GLU A 862 18.69 14.58 -15.30
C GLU A 862 18.08 13.28 -15.83
N ILE A 863 18.16 13.10 -17.15
CA ILE A 863 17.85 11.83 -17.82
C ILE A 863 19.14 11.06 -18.07
N GLN A 864 19.06 9.74 -17.95
CA GLN A 864 20.22 8.86 -18.13
C GLN A 864 19.80 7.55 -18.82
N PRO A 865 20.76 6.71 -19.26
CA PRO A 865 20.45 5.45 -19.93
C PRO A 865 19.39 4.60 -19.20
N SER A 866 18.58 3.90 -20.00
CA SER A 866 17.46 3.12 -19.48
C SER A 866 17.92 2.06 -18.49
N ARG A 867 17.21 1.94 -17.36
CA ARG A 867 17.44 0.94 -16.30
C ARG A 867 18.85 0.97 -15.66
N MET A 868 19.59 2.07 -15.80
CA MET A 868 20.85 2.29 -15.12
C MET A 868 20.60 2.80 -13.70
N GLU A 869 21.08 2.08 -12.69
CA GLU A 869 20.90 2.43 -11.27
C GLU A 869 21.93 3.46 -10.78
N MET A 870 23.14 3.45 -11.32
CA MET A 870 24.17 4.45 -11.02
C MET A 870 23.71 5.82 -11.54
N ILE A 871 23.89 6.89 -10.76
CA ILE A 871 23.69 8.26 -11.25
C ILE A 871 24.88 8.64 -12.13
N VAL A 872 24.65 8.77 -13.44
CA VAL A 872 25.73 8.90 -14.44
C VAL A 872 26.47 10.24 -14.32
N ASN A 873 25.73 11.35 -14.24
CA ASN A 873 26.31 12.70 -14.18
C ASN A 873 26.41 13.25 -12.75
N LEU A 874 26.66 12.38 -11.78
CA LEU A 874 26.58 12.75 -10.36
C LEU A 874 27.52 13.89 -9.98
N LYS A 875 28.71 13.94 -10.57
CA LYS A 875 29.69 15.01 -10.34
C LYS A 875 29.08 16.39 -10.58
N ASP A 876 28.54 16.64 -11.77
CA ASP A 876 28.08 17.98 -12.14
C ASP A 876 26.78 18.35 -11.40
N MET A 877 25.90 17.39 -11.16
CA MET A 877 24.73 17.57 -10.29
C MET A 877 25.14 17.99 -8.87
N MET A 878 26.17 17.35 -8.29
CA MET A 878 26.70 17.71 -6.98
C MET A 878 27.38 19.08 -6.97
N VAL A 879 28.15 19.41 -8.01
CA VAL A 879 28.77 20.75 -8.16
C VAL A 879 27.69 21.84 -8.14
N ALA A 880 26.58 21.65 -8.86
CA ALA A 880 25.49 22.61 -8.86
C ALA A 880 24.89 22.82 -7.45
N ARG A 881 24.73 21.75 -6.66
CA ARG A 881 24.22 21.85 -5.27
C ARG A 881 25.22 22.50 -4.32
N LEU A 882 26.50 22.16 -4.43
CA LEU A 882 27.58 22.76 -3.63
C LEU A 882 27.72 24.27 -3.90
N ARG A 883 27.62 24.69 -5.18
CA ARG A 883 27.65 26.11 -5.55
C ARG A 883 26.50 26.87 -4.92
N LEU A 884 25.28 26.32 -5.00
CA LEU A 884 24.09 26.95 -4.43
C LEU A 884 24.18 27.07 -2.90
N PHE A 885 24.68 26.02 -2.21
CA PHE A 885 24.94 26.09 -0.78
C PHE A 885 25.93 27.21 -0.43
N HIS A 886 27.04 27.31 -1.18
CA HIS A 886 28.05 28.34 -0.93
C HIS A 886 27.50 29.77 -1.15
N GLN A 887 26.67 29.95 -2.19
CA GLN A 887 26.01 31.24 -2.48
C GLN A 887 25.08 31.68 -1.35
N HIS A 888 24.33 30.76 -0.74
CA HIS A 888 23.41 31.05 0.36
C HIS A 888 24.12 31.19 1.72
N GLY A 889 24.97 30.22 2.08
CA GLY A 889 25.58 30.13 3.41
C GLY A 889 26.89 30.90 3.58
N LYS A 890 27.50 31.40 2.49
CA LYS A 890 28.83 32.06 2.47
C LYS A 890 29.95 31.31 3.21
N THR A 891 29.77 30.02 3.45
CA THR A 891 30.66 29.16 4.24
C THR A 891 30.92 27.90 3.44
N LEU A 892 32.16 27.41 3.47
CA LEU A 892 32.49 26.11 2.89
C LEU A 892 32.02 24.99 3.80
N LEU A 893 31.43 23.95 3.21
CA LEU A 893 30.94 22.79 3.94
C LEU A 893 32.09 21.99 4.52
N GLN A 894 31.84 21.38 5.67
CA GLN A 894 32.78 20.44 6.29
C GLN A 894 32.22 19.02 6.32
N ARG A 895 30.90 18.85 6.22
CA ARG A 895 30.23 17.55 6.21
C ARG A 895 29.16 17.45 5.12
N VAL A 896 29.05 16.29 4.50
CA VAL A 896 27.97 15.93 3.58
C VAL A 896 27.33 14.63 4.05
N LEU A 897 26.04 14.69 4.40
CA LEU A 897 25.23 13.53 4.74
C LEU A 897 24.26 13.23 3.59
N LEU A 898 24.49 12.15 2.86
CA LEU A 898 23.73 11.78 1.67
C LEU A 898 22.83 10.57 1.94
N TYR A 899 21.53 10.73 1.68
CA TYR A 899 20.54 9.67 1.72
C TYR A 899 20.18 9.20 0.29
N ARG A 900 20.63 8.00 -0.09
CA ARG A 900 20.34 7.38 -1.39
C ARG A 900 19.06 6.55 -1.31
N ASN A 901 17.96 7.04 -1.89
CA ASN A 901 16.72 6.27 -1.99
C ASN A 901 16.86 5.16 -3.02
N SER A 902 16.33 3.97 -2.75
CA SER A 902 16.18 2.88 -3.73
C SER A 902 17.47 2.33 -4.33
N LEU A 903 18.04 1.30 -3.71
CA LEU A 903 18.97 0.38 -4.37
C LEU A 903 18.69 -1.06 -3.94
N PRO A 904 18.70 -2.03 -4.86
CA PRO A 904 18.62 -3.44 -4.49
C PRO A 904 19.74 -3.83 -3.52
N GLU A 905 19.38 -4.62 -2.52
CA GLU A 905 20.33 -5.17 -1.56
C GLU A 905 21.42 -5.99 -2.28
N GLY A 906 22.67 -5.84 -1.84
CA GLY A 906 23.83 -6.44 -2.51
C GLY A 906 24.41 -5.63 -3.69
N ARG A 907 23.86 -4.44 -4.00
CA ARG A 907 24.39 -3.52 -5.02
C ARG A 907 25.12 -2.31 -4.44
N THR A 908 25.68 -2.43 -3.24
CA THR A 908 26.46 -1.35 -2.59
C THR A 908 27.69 -0.94 -3.43
N HIS A 909 28.26 -1.86 -4.20
CA HIS A 909 29.36 -1.59 -5.14
C HIS A 909 29.03 -0.51 -6.18
N ILE A 910 27.76 -0.30 -6.55
CA ILE A 910 27.36 0.77 -7.48
C ILE A 910 27.68 2.14 -6.88
N ILE A 911 27.36 2.33 -5.60
CA ILE A 911 27.69 3.56 -4.90
C ILE A 911 29.20 3.66 -4.71
N ARG A 912 29.81 2.60 -4.21
CA ARG A 912 31.21 2.64 -3.75
C ARG A 912 32.18 2.83 -4.91
N ASN A 913 32.01 2.09 -6.00
CA ASN A 913 32.92 2.10 -7.15
C ASN A 913 32.50 3.13 -8.21
N GLY A 914 31.27 3.67 -8.12
CA GLY A 914 30.72 4.59 -9.11
C GLY A 914 30.41 5.97 -8.56
N GLU A 915 29.46 6.06 -7.62
CA GLU A 915 28.95 7.34 -7.14
C GLU A 915 29.95 8.09 -6.23
N ILE A 916 30.67 7.41 -5.33
CA ILE A 916 31.64 8.06 -4.43
C ILE A 916 32.76 8.78 -5.20
N PRO A 917 33.44 8.15 -6.18
CA PRO A 917 34.44 8.85 -7.00
C PRO A 917 33.92 10.14 -7.65
N GLU A 918 32.68 10.13 -8.16
CA GLU A 918 32.08 11.32 -8.78
C GLU A 918 31.77 12.43 -7.75
N ILE A 919 31.34 12.08 -6.55
CA ILE A 919 31.16 13.04 -5.44
C ILE A 919 32.51 13.66 -5.04
N LEU A 920 33.56 12.84 -4.93
CA LEU A 920 34.90 13.33 -4.59
C LEU A 920 35.46 14.25 -5.68
N LYS A 921 35.22 13.94 -6.96
CA LYS A 921 35.54 14.84 -8.08
C LYS A 921 34.77 16.16 -7.99
N ALA A 922 33.51 16.14 -7.54
CA ALA A 922 32.73 17.35 -7.31
C ALA A 922 33.28 18.21 -6.16
N PHE A 923 33.84 17.61 -5.11
CA PHE A 923 34.52 18.37 -4.06
C PHE A 923 35.75 19.11 -4.59
N ARG A 924 36.57 18.44 -5.41
CA ARG A 924 37.79 19.05 -5.98
C ARG A 924 37.54 20.29 -6.85
N THR A 925 36.31 20.53 -7.34
CA THR A 925 36.01 21.77 -8.06
C THR A 925 36.03 23.02 -7.17
N PHE A 926 36.12 22.85 -5.84
CA PHE A 926 36.23 23.91 -4.84
C PHE A 926 37.61 23.93 -4.17
N ASP A 927 38.60 23.24 -4.74
CA ASP A 927 39.99 23.29 -4.27
C ASP A 927 40.47 24.76 -4.26
N GLN A 928 41.16 25.14 -3.18
CA GLN A 928 41.85 26.42 -3.08
C GLN A 928 43.33 26.20 -3.43
N PRO A 929 44.07 27.25 -3.85
CA PRO A 929 45.51 27.13 -4.08
C PRO A 929 46.21 26.48 -2.88
N ASN A 930 46.90 25.37 -3.11
CA ASN A 930 47.61 24.56 -2.11
C ASN A 930 46.75 23.95 -0.98
N LYS A 931 45.41 23.92 -1.11
CA LYS A 931 44.51 23.31 -0.12
C LYS A 931 43.38 22.52 -0.79
N PRO A 932 43.48 21.18 -0.84
CA PRO A 932 42.42 20.35 -1.38
C PRO A 932 41.16 20.43 -0.51
N TYR A 933 40.00 20.60 -1.14
CA TYR A 933 38.71 20.64 -0.47
C TYR A 933 38.13 19.23 -0.33
N ARG A 934 37.98 18.78 0.92
CA ARG A 934 37.54 17.42 1.25
C ARG A 934 36.62 17.41 2.48
N PRO A 935 35.34 17.79 2.33
CA PRO A 935 34.36 17.61 3.40
C PRO A 935 34.17 16.11 3.69
N LYS A 936 33.91 15.78 4.96
CA LYS A 936 33.63 14.40 5.38
C LYS A 936 32.31 13.93 4.77
N LEU A 937 32.31 12.76 4.13
CA LEU A 937 31.15 12.19 3.48
C LEU A 937 30.59 10.98 4.24
N THR A 938 29.27 10.95 4.44
CA THR A 938 28.55 9.74 4.86
C THR A 938 27.40 9.47 3.90
N ILE A 939 27.28 8.24 3.43
CA ILE A 939 26.20 7.80 2.53
C ILE A 939 25.37 6.70 3.21
N VAL A 940 24.07 6.93 3.27
CA VAL A 940 23.08 6.02 3.84
C VAL A 940 22.07 5.61 2.76
N ILE A 941 21.99 4.33 2.45
CA ILE A 941 20.96 3.79 1.57
C ILE A 941 19.64 3.70 2.34
N CYS A 942 18.58 4.24 1.75
CA CYS A 942 17.22 4.18 2.27
C CYS A 942 16.38 3.17 1.48
N ASN A 943 16.09 2.04 2.11
CA ASN A 943 15.25 1.00 1.54
C ASN A 943 13.90 0.93 2.26
N LYS A 944 12.85 1.50 1.65
CA LYS A 944 11.46 1.36 2.15
C LYS A 944 11.16 -0.13 2.33
N GLY A 945 11.10 -0.62 3.58
CA GLY A 945 11.11 -2.03 3.95
C GLY A 945 9.89 -2.78 3.44
N ARG A 946 9.91 -3.19 2.16
CA ARG A 946 8.71 -3.72 1.49
C ARG A 946 8.21 -5.00 2.14
N ARG A 947 9.08 -5.77 2.81
CA ARG A 947 8.78 -7.11 3.35
C ARG A 947 8.85 -7.21 4.88
N THR A 948 9.72 -6.47 5.55
CA THR A 948 9.83 -6.48 7.02
C THR A 948 8.66 -5.75 7.67
N ARG A 949 8.07 -6.35 8.71
CA ARG A 949 7.02 -5.77 9.55
C ARG A 949 7.37 -5.94 11.02
N PHE A 950 6.95 -5.00 11.85
CA PHE A 950 7.04 -5.08 13.29
C PHE A 950 5.65 -4.97 13.89
N TYR A 951 5.41 -5.73 14.94
CA TYR A 951 4.15 -5.82 15.65
C TYR A 951 4.46 -5.59 17.13
N PRO A 952 3.82 -4.61 17.79
CA PRO A 952 4.04 -4.36 19.20
C PRO A 952 3.57 -5.55 20.03
N THR A 953 4.24 -5.81 21.15
CA THR A 953 3.90 -6.89 22.09
C THR A 953 3.00 -6.44 23.24
N GLN A 954 2.95 -5.13 23.48
CA GLN A 954 2.15 -4.49 24.53
C GLN A 954 1.34 -3.31 23.97
N MET A 955 0.17 -3.05 24.56
CA MET A 955 -0.80 -2.07 24.08
C MET A 955 -0.31 -0.63 24.17
N ASN A 956 0.40 -0.28 25.25
CA ASN A 956 1.03 1.02 25.45
C ASN A 956 2.09 1.37 24.37
N HIS A 957 2.68 0.38 23.70
CA HIS A 957 3.65 0.56 22.62
C HIS A 957 3.00 0.64 21.23
N ALA A 958 1.67 0.57 21.16
CA ALA A 958 0.92 0.67 19.91
C ALA A 958 0.14 1.98 19.78
N THR A 959 -0.04 2.36 18.53
CA THR A 959 -1.04 3.34 18.09
C THR A 959 -2.44 2.72 18.07
N ASN A 960 -3.50 3.54 18.00
CA ASN A 960 -4.88 3.04 17.90
C ASN A 960 -5.11 2.16 16.64
N GLY A 961 -4.28 2.31 15.61
CA GLY A 961 -4.31 1.49 14.39
C GLY A 961 -3.54 0.17 14.52
N GLY A 962 -3.00 -0.12 15.70
CA GLY A 962 -2.30 -1.35 16.05
C GLY A 962 -0.85 -1.46 15.59
N ASN A 963 -0.31 -0.39 15.01
CA ASN A 963 1.09 -0.32 14.60
C ASN A 963 1.97 0.10 15.78
N PRO A 964 3.27 -0.25 15.76
CA PRO A 964 4.24 0.32 16.72
C PRO A 964 4.15 1.85 16.72
N LYS A 965 4.40 2.49 17.87
CA LYS A 965 4.46 3.95 17.96
C LYS A 965 5.54 4.53 17.04
N PRO A 966 5.31 5.72 16.43
CA PRO A 966 6.32 6.40 15.62
C PRO A 966 7.61 6.64 16.41
N GLY A 967 8.76 6.58 15.74
CA GLY A 967 10.07 6.60 16.38
C GLY A 967 10.59 5.20 16.72
N THR A 968 9.82 4.14 16.48
CA THR A 968 10.28 2.75 16.67
C THR A 968 11.50 2.45 15.79
N VAL A 969 12.62 2.12 16.43
CA VAL A 969 13.88 1.68 15.82
C VAL A 969 14.19 0.24 16.20
N VAL A 970 14.71 -0.53 15.24
CA VAL A 970 15.21 -1.90 15.45
C VAL A 970 16.57 -2.01 14.77
N ASP A 971 17.63 -2.07 15.56
CA ASP A 971 19.02 -2.18 15.11
C ASP A 971 19.68 -3.52 15.51
N ARG A 972 18.92 -4.43 16.12
CA ARG A 972 19.37 -5.73 16.63
C ARG A 972 18.58 -6.88 16.01
N SER A 973 19.13 -8.10 16.14
CA SER A 973 18.50 -9.40 15.82
C SER A 973 18.13 -9.68 14.36
N VAL A 974 17.59 -8.70 13.62
CA VAL A 974 17.08 -8.81 12.23
C VAL A 974 17.80 -7.89 11.24
N THR A 975 18.84 -7.25 11.72
CA THR A 975 19.78 -6.38 11.00
C THR A 975 20.94 -7.19 10.39
N ALA A 976 21.79 -6.52 9.60
CA ALA A 976 23.00 -7.14 9.05
C ALA A 976 23.94 -7.59 10.18
N VAL A 977 24.70 -8.66 9.92
CA VAL A 977 25.61 -9.26 10.92
C VAL A 977 26.75 -8.31 11.27
N TYR A 978 27.47 -7.82 10.25
CA TYR A 978 28.66 -6.98 10.44
C TYR A 978 28.40 -5.50 10.15
N ASP A 979 27.56 -5.22 9.16
CA ASP A 979 27.42 -3.90 8.58
C ASP A 979 26.54 -2.97 9.43
N PHE A 980 26.78 -1.67 9.32
CA PHE A 980 26.00 -0.68 10.04
C PHE A 980 24.64 -0.41 9.38
N ASP A 981 23.59 -1.04 9.91
CA ASP A 981 22.21 -0.82 9.48
C ASP A 981 21.19 -0.83 10.63
N PHE A 982 20.01 -0.25 10.37
CA PHE A 982 18.88 -0.24 11.29
C PHE A 982 17.55 -0.06 10.55
N PHE A 983 16.45 -0.48 11.15
CA PHE A 983 15.10 -0.17 10.71
C PHE A 983 14.52 0.98 11.54
N LEU A 984 13.84 1.93 10.90
CA LEU A 984 13.15 3.02 11.58
C LEU A 984 11.74 3.20 11.02
N GLN A 985 10.77 3.25 11.92
CA GLN A 985 9.39 3.64 11.64
C GLN A 985 9.13 5.04 12.25
N ALA A 986 9.55 6.09 11.55
CA ALA A 986 9.37 7.47 12.02
C ALA A 986 7.91 7.99 11.96
N HIS A 987 7.01 7.30 11.25
CA HIS A 987 5.66 7.76 10.93
C HIS A 987 4.57 6.95 11.63
N GLY A 988 3.43 7.58 11.90
CA GLY A 988 2.20 6.87 12.26
C GLY A 988 1.47 6.37 11.02
N ALA A 989 1.31 5.05 10.90
CA ALA A 989 0.56 4.44 9.79
C ALA A 989 -0.94 4.75 9.90
N LEU A 990 -1.47 5.49 8.92
CA LEU A 990 -2.88 5.88 8.86
C LEU A 990 -3.81 4.70 8.55
N GLN A 991 -3.31 3.72 7.80
CA GLN A 991 -4.07 2.54 7.40
C GLN A 991 -3.12 1.36 7.20
N GLY A 992 -3.62 0.17 7.52
CA GLY A 992 -2.92 -1.08 7.32
C GLY A 992 -1.69 -1.26 8.22
N THR A 993 -0.77 -2.14 7.83
CA THR A 993 0.47 -2.39 8.57
C THR A 993 1.59 -1.48 8.09
N ALA A 994 2.25 -0.81 9.03
CA ALA A 994 3.37 0.09 8.81
C ALA A 994 4.55 -0.61 8.11
N LYS A 995 5.25 0.15 7.29
CA LYS A 995 6.43 -0.31 6.55
C LYS A 995 7.65 0.46 7.09
N PRO A 996 8.43 -0.13 8.01
CA PRO A 996 9.65 0.52 8.49
C PRO A 996 10.66 0.66 7.35
N THR A 997 11.39 1.78 7.31
CA THR A 997 12.47 1.98 6.33
C THR A 997 13.77 1.40 6.91
N ARG A 998 14.50 0.62 6.12
CA ARG A 998 15.84 0.15 6.47
C ARG A 998 16.85 1.18 5.99
N TYR A 999 17.68 1.67 6.90
CA TYR A 999 18.80 2.56 6.63
C TYR A 999 20.08 1.74 6.73
N TYR A 1000 20.90 1.75 5.69
CA TYR A 1000 22.11 0.94 5.58
C TYR A 1000 23.27 1.85 5.20
N VAL A 1001 24.27 1.98 6.06
CA VAL A 1001 25.42 2.87 5.87
C VAL A 1001 26.43 2.19 4.97
N VAL A 1002 26.78 2.83 3.85
CA VAL A 1002 27.74 2.26 2.87
C VAL A 1002 29.08 2.98 2.84
N HIS A 1003 29.13 4.19 3.40
CA HIS A 1003 30.33 5.01 3.53
C HIS A 1003 30.14 5.94 4.74
N ASP A 1004 31.14 6.08 5.60
CA ASP A 1004 31.06 6.97 6.76
C ASP A 1004 32.43 7.53 7.17
N GLU A 1005 32.72 8.75 6.75
CA GLU A 1005 33.90 9.53 7.20
C GLU A 1005 33.56 10.49 8.35
N ILE A 1006 32.26 10.71 8.60
CA ILE A 1006 31.82 11.54 9.72
C ILE A 1006 32.06 10.80 11.04
N GLY A 1007 31.88 9.48 11.04
CA GLY A 1007 32.11 8.61 12.19
C GLY A 1007 30.91 8.58 13.12
N PHE A 1008 29.72 8.33 12.55
CA PHE A 1008 28.49 8.30 13.31
C PHE A 1008 28.44 7.12 14.28
N ARG A 1009 27.96 7.38 15.50
CA ARG A 1009 27.44 6.34 16.38
C ARG A 1009 25.97 6.04 16.06
N ALA A 1010 25.49 4.88 16.49
CA ALA A 1010 24.13 4.41 16.25
C ALA A 1010 23.07 5.41 16.71
N ASP A 1011 23.14 5.89 17.95
CA ASP A 1011 22.14 6.83 18.49
C ASP A 1011 22.14 8.18 17.75
N GLU A 1012 23.31 8.68 17.36
CA GLU A 1012 23.43 9.94 16.64
C GLU A 1012 22.73 9.86 15.28
N LEU A 1013 23.04 8.82 14.49
CA LEU A 1013 22.46 8.66 13.16
C LEU A 1013 20.97 8.33 13.24
N GLN A 1014 20.56 7.42 14.12
CA GLN A 1014 19.16 7.01 14.27
C GLN A 1014 18.28 8.17 14.73
N GLY A 1015 18.72 8.93 15.75
CA GLY A 1015 18.04 10.11 16.26
C GLY A 1015 17.94 11.23 15.20
N LEU A 1016 19.02 11.46 14.47
CA LEU A 1016 19.04 12.45 13.39
C LEU A 1016 18.11 12.05 12.24
N THR A 1017 18.16 10.81 11.76
CA THR A 1017 17.28 10.31 10.71
C THR A 1017 15.80 10.37 11.14
N ASN A 1018 15.49 10.06 12.41
CA ASN A 1018 14.15 10.25 12.95
C ASN A 1018 13.73 11.72 12.89
N SER A 1019 14.57 12.63 13.38
CA SER A 1019 14.27 14.08 13.41
C SER A 1019 14.06 14.66 12.01
N LEU A 1020 14.92 14.32 11.05
CA LEU A 1020 14.78 14.73 9.65
C LEU A 1020 13.52 14.18 8.98
N SER A 1021 12.91 13.10 9.50
CA SER A 1021 11.63 12.59 9.00
C SER A 1021 10.45 13.49 9.35
N TYR A 1022 10.60 14.42 10.30
CA TYR A 1022 9.61 15.45 10.64
C TYR A 1022 9.80 16.75 9.84
N MET A 1023 10.90 16.86 9.08
CA MET A 1023 11.24 18.04 8.27
C MET A 1023 10.64 18.00 6.85
N PHE A 1024 9.66 17.14 6.62
CA PHE A 1024 8.93 17.08 5.34
C PHE A 1024 7.93 18.23 5.25
N ALA A 1025 8.31 19.30 4.54
CA ALA A 1025 7.61 20.57 4.50
C ALA A 1025 6.17 20.55 3.94
N PRO A 1026 5.79 19.66 3.00
CA PRO A 1026 4.43 19.65 2.43
C PRO A 1026 3.32 19.12 3.35
N ALA A 1027 3.64 18.63 4.56
CA ALA A 1027 2.65 18.05 5.47
C ALA A 1027 3.04 18.26 6.94
N THR A 1028 2.06 18.38 7.83
CA THR A 1028 2.26 18.41 9.29
C THR A 1028 2.30 17.01 9.89
N LYS A 1029 3.15 16.15 9.31
CA LYS A 1029 3.31 14.76 9.74
C LYS A 1029 4.71 14.23 9.42
N ALA A 1030 5.25 13.39 10.28
CA ALA A 1030 6.46 12.64 9.97
C ALA A 1030 6.23 11.66 8.81
N VAL A 1031 7.22 11.58 7.91
CA VAL A 1031 7.21 10.69 6.74
C VAL A 1031 7.93 9.36 7.01
N SER A 1032 7.58 8.33 6.25
CA SER A 1032 8.15 6.99 6.40
C SER A 1032 9.61 6.86 5.92
N LEU A 1033 9.99 7.69 4.97
CA LEU A 1033 11.33 7.82 4.41
C LEU A 1033 11.83 9.21 4.78
N VAL A 1034 13.08 9.34 5.20
CA VAL A 1034 13.66 10.63 5.61
C VAL A 1034 13.44 11.73 4.55
N ALA A 1035 13.19 12.96 4.98
CA ALA A 1035 12.70 14.04 4.11
C ALA A 1035 13.55 14.29 2.84
N PRO A 1036 14.90 14.35 2.88
CA PRO A 1036 15.73 14.52 1.68
C PRO A 1036 15.49 13.43 0.63
N ALA A 1037 15.40 12.17 1.06
CA ALA A 1037 15.12 11.05 0.16
C ALA A 1037 13.68 11.08 -0.39
N CYS A 1038 12.70 11.57 0.39
CA CYS A 1038 11.35 11.82 -0.12
C CYS A 1038 11.33 12.92 -1.19
N TYR A 1039 12.11 13.98 -1.01
CA TYR A 1039 12.22 15.05 -1.99
C TYR A 1039 12.82 14.57 -3.31
N ALA A 1040 13.87 13.73 -3.27
CA ALA A 1040 14.43 13.11 -4.47
C ALA A 1040 13.40 12.24 -5.23
N ASP A 1041 12.64 11.38 -4.54
CA ASP A 1041 11.55 10.57 -5.13
C ASP A 1041 10.48 11.48 -5.78
N MET A 1042 10.09 12.57 -5.13
CA MET A 1042 9.15 13.55 -5.68
C MET A 1042 9.69 14.24 -6.94
N ALA A 1043 10.98 14.64 -6.93
CA ALA A 1043 11.61 15.29 -8.07
C ALA A 1043 11.75 14.35 -9.28
N CYS A 1044 12.17 13.11 -9.07
CA CYS A 1044 12.17 12.07 -10.11
C CYS A 1044 10.77 11.88 -10.72
N ARG A 1045 9.73 11.76 -9.88
CA ARG A 1045 8.34 11.65 -10.37
C ARG A 1045 7.89 12.88 -11.13
N ARG A 1046 8.36 14.08 -10.75
CA ARG A 1046 8.11 15.29 -11.52
C ARG A 1046 8.79 15.24 -12.89
N GLY A 1047 10.05 14.82 -12.96
CA GLY A 1047 10.76 14.61 -14.23
C GLY A 1047 10.03 13.64 -15.16
N ARG A 1048 9.38 12.61 -14.61
CA ARG A 1048 8.57 11.68 -15.39
C ARG A 1048 7.43 12.35 -16.15
N CYS A 1049 6.84 13.42 -15.59
CA CYS A 1049 5.79 14.18 -16.26
C CYS A 1049 6.29 14.81 -17.57
N TYR A 1050 7.58 15.17 -17.66
CA TYR A 1050 8.17 15.79 -18.84
C TYR A 1050 8.35 14.80 -19.99
N LEU A 1051 8.48 13.52 -19.66
CA LEU A 1051 8.60 12.41 -20.61
C LEU A 1051 7.30 11.60 -20.76
N ARG A 1052 6.13 12.18 -20.42
CA ARG A 1052 4.85 11.44 -20.33
C ARG A 1052 4.53 10.63 -21.60
N LYS A 1053 4.82 11.18 -22.78
CA LYS A 1053 4.61 10.51 -24.09
C LYS A 1053 5.32 9.15 -24.16
N LEU A 1054 6.59 9.11 -23.76
CA LEU A 1054 7.42 7.91 -23.80
C LEU A 1054 7.04 6.91 -22.70
N PHE A 1055 6.78 7.42 -21.48
CA PHE A 1055 6.38 6.56 -20.36
C PHE A 1055 5.00 5.90 -20.56
N GLN A 1056 4.15 6.48 -21.40
CA GLN A 1056 2.85 5.92 -21.81
C GLN A 1056 2.93 5.04 -23.07
N GLY A 1057 4.09 4.97 -23.74
CA GLY A 1057 4.28 4.17 -24.96
C GLY A 1057 3.60 4.76 -26.19
N VAL A 1058 3.37 6.09 -26.21
CA VAL A 1058 2.72 6.83 -27.31
C VAL A 1058 3.76 7.43 -28.29
N GLY A 1059 5.06 7.17 -28.06
CA GLY A 1059 6.17 7.50 -28.98
C GLY A 1059 6.92 6.24 -29.38
N GLY A 1060 7.26 6.12 -30.67
CA GLY A 1060 7.85 4.95 -31.30
C GLY A 1060 7.03 4.55 -32.54
N THR A 1061 7.63 4.70 -33.73
CA THR A 1061 7.08 4.22 -35.00
C THR A 1061 6.77 2.74 -34.83
N THR A 1062 5.51 2.35 -34.71
CA THR A 1062 5.11 0.94 -34.77
C THR A 1062 5.19 0.46 -36.22
N THR A 1063 6.39 0.47 -36.78
CA THR A 1063 6.74 -0.23 -38.02
C THR A 1063 7.60 -1.41 -37.62
N SER A 1064 7.04 -2.59 -37.82
CA SER A 1064 7.69 -3.88 -37.67
C SER A 1064 9.05 -3.92 -38.39
N GLY A 1065 10.15 -3.90 -37.63
CA GLY A 1065 11.49 -4.31 -38.09
C GLY A 1065 12.65 -3.52 -37.47
N SER A 1066 13.54 -4.24 -36.75
CA SER A 1066 14.84 -3.82 -36.14
C SER A 1066 14.81 -3.12 -34.76
N ASP A 1067 15.09 -3.89 -33.70
CA ASP A 1067 15.03 -3.46 -32.28
C ASP A 1067 16.05 -2.37 -31.88
N SER A 1068 17.13 -2.14 -32.63
CA SER A 1068 18.21 -1.20 -32.23
C SER A 1068 17.98 0.24 -32.68
N THR A 1069 17.30 0.44 -33.80
CA THR A 1069 17.06 1.75 -34.42
C THR A 1069 16.00 2.53 -33.62
N ASP A 1070 14.99 1.81 -33.11
CA ASP A 1070 13.91 2.37 -32.29
C ASP A 1070 14.39 2.93 -30.93
N GLU A 1071 15.40 2.33 -30.29
CA GLU A 1071 15.88 2.80 -28.98
C GLU A 1071 16.66 4.12 -29.07
N PHE A 1072 17.42 4.32 -30.16
CA PHE A 1072 18.16 5.56 -30.40
C PHE A 1072 17.20 6.73 -30.65
N ASP A 1073 16.17 6.52 -31.46
CA ASP A 1073 15.14 7.52 -31.76
C ASP A 1073 14.37 7.92 -30.51
N VAL A 1074 14.00 6.95 -29.65
CA VAL A 1074 13.35 7.23 -28.36
C VAL A 1074 14.26 8.03 -27.42
N ALA A 1075 15.56 7.74 -27.40
CA ALA A 1075 16.51 8.50 -26.60
C ALA A 1075 16.67 9.95 -27.10
N GLN A 1076 16.67 10.16 -28.42
CA GLN A 1076 16.71 11.49 -29.03
C GLN A 1076 15.42 12.27 -28.76
N GLU A 1077 14.25 11.63 -28.90
CA GLU A 1077 12.96 12.22 -28.53
C GLU A 1077 12.92 12.60 -27.04
N ALA A 1078 13.45 11.74 -26.17
CA ALA A 1078 13.53 12.02 -24.74
C ALA A 1078 14.37 13.26 -24.45
N ARG A 1079 15.52 13.43 -25.12
CA ARG A 1079 16.36 14.64 -25.00
C ARG A 1079 15.62 15.87 -25.51
N ALA A 1080 14.90 15.78 -26.63
CA ALA A 1080 14.13 16.89 -27.17
C ALA A 1080 12.97 17.32 -26.24
N LEU A 1081 12.28 16.35 -25.63
CA LEU A 1081 11.24 16.61 -24.63
C LEU A 1081 11.82 17.15 -23.33
N PHE A 1082 12.92 16.57 -22.84
CA PHE A 1082 13.53 17.01 -21.59
C PHE A 1082 14.22 18.37 -21.73
N ARG A 1083 14.70 18.74 -22.93
CA ARG A 1083 15.49 19.95 -23.20
C ARG A 1083 16.69 20.02 -22.24
N ASP A 1084 16.94 21.18 -21.64
CA ASP A 1084 17.91 21.37 -20.55
C ASP A 1084 17.31 21.06 -19.16
N GLY A 1085 16.14 20.41 -19.12
CA GLY A 1085 15.39 20.13 -17.90
C GLY A 1085 14.44 21.28 -17.53
N VAL A 1086 14.50 21.69 -16.27
CA VAL A 1086 13.62 22.72 -15.70
C VAL A 1086 14.16 24.11 -16.08
N SER A 1087 13.28 25.06 -16.37
CA SER A 1087 13.69 26.44 -16.66
C SER A 1087 14.60 27.00 -15.57
N ASN A 1088 15.64 27.74 -15.96
CA ASN A 1088 16.60 28.36 -15.03
C ASN A 1088 15.94 29.20 -13.92
N GLN A 1089 14.76 29.77 -14.18
CA GLN A 1089 14.01 30.53 -13.18
C GLN A 1089 13.48 29.68 -12.02
N LEU A 1090 13.27 28.38 -12.24
CA LEU A 1090 12.76 27.44 -11.25
C LEU A 1090 13.81 26.46 -10.74
N GLY A 1091 14.98 26.36 -11.41
CA GLY A 1091 16.01 25.35 -11.13
C GLY A 1091 16.53 25.37 -9.68
N ASP A 1092 16.53 26.54 -9.05
CA ASP A 1092 16.97 26.73 -7.66
C ASP A 1092 15.80 26.83 -6.67
N THR A 1093 14.60 26.37 -7.06
CA THR A 1093 13.40 26.33 -6.20
C THR A 1093 12.95 24.90 -5.92
N MET A 1094 12.06 24.73 -4.94
CA MET A 1094 11.37 23.46 -4.70
C MET A 1094 10.12 23.25 -5.57
N PHE A 1095 10.20 23.55 -6.88
CA PHE A 1095 9.08 23.48 -7.83
C PHE A 1095 8.36 22.11 -7.84
N TYR A 1096 9.08 21.04 -7.51
CA TYR A 1096 8.63 19.65 -7.54
C TYR A 1096 7.64 19.29 -6.40
N LEU A 1097 7.44 20.15 -5.40
CA LEU A 1097 6.48 19.93 -4.29
C LEU A 1097 4.99 19.90 -4.71
#